data_AF-D2C6U4-F1
#
_entry.id   AF-D2C6U4-F1
#
_cell.length_a   1.000
_cell.length_b   1.000
_cell.length_c   1.000
_cell.angle_alpha   90.00
_cell.angle_beta   90.00
_cell.angle_gamma   90.00
#
_symmetry.space_group_name_H-M   'P 1'
#
loop_
_entity.id
_entity.type
_entity.pdbx_description
1 polymer ?
#
loop_
_entity_poly.entity_id
_entity_poly.type
_entity_poly.pdbx_seq_one_letter_code
_entity_poly.pdbx_strand_id
1 'polypeptide(L)'
;MMVRKKNRWLTYALLTLLVVVVLFPIVWVVSTSFRRDEAAFSPKLFSSRLTLQHYKDLVVPEKNLPVLIQEMQNLVSRVEPFDNVSREKADRLIEDRIRRFENYLAETKNLLEDVNARNSKIEETLSQRFSDVLSYTKDVLEEAKKLTQEQMDKTPLPDSQRIAVALYEILKGKNFRSAEFQALKDVIEKVVGYSVENQDTLNDALSELGLVYEKEVGTFMKEIEKLEGEIETLQREIAVLEKQKETLEKEILEKQKVLEVLKPDIDSVSEVLVKLKDMVHSVRNSKVETAFPYEDSKLKSSLEKLLSELNTLYNKISAFSDLSDLSEKIFAMKSSLEEINNVVSEDGDISKKALYGSFVQSFEETVPIVEGIVEKVSDGIDDFVQKIKDLKDIENEIVVLTAKLDGLEKSLNNVRSSLSEKEKEISSAKMYLDLKIFNHQIQSRIDSLEDMKSFNSAAQIKLLSIYKTLKDFVSSYVSEYGGDDFIGKIRKLAAKLSWIEVYRDLNRRVETGYKNAVEIVEKAQNILDDFKGSYSNLLDLSFKGLYVSSEHLEMLYDLVKMNFVQEVLTNTAVASRKAGTLMDTIPLKELKSDLKKIDGDLYRLAQIWEQKTKHYFLRWVMNSVIVAGLVSLITTAVCALAAYPFSRMRFWGRQYGIMALLLIQMFPAIMYMVAIYGLLKLIGQFLPFLGLDSLGGLIFAYLGNIAYNMYLIKGFYDTIPSSLEEAAMIDGATRFQTFYKIVVPLALPILTVIVILTFIGTFNEFVLARIILQDVKNYTYALGLWTFSTGAYETEWGLFTAAALLGMTPMVILFLSLQKYIVGGLTKGSVKG
;
A
#
# COMPACT_ATOMS: atom_id res chain seq x y z
N MET A 1 18.76 64.66 3.41
CA MET A 1 18.04 63.48 2.87
C MET A 1 17.75 62.52 4.03
N MET A 2 16.50 62.48 4.52
CA MET A 2 16.08 61.65 5.65
C MET A 2 15.99 60.18 5.23
N VAL A 3 16.83 59.31 5.81
CA VAL A 3 16.73 57.86 5.65
C VAL A 3 15.54 57.38 6.51
N ARG A 4 14.40 57.09 5.86
CA ARG A 4 13.28 56.39 6.49
C ARG A 4 13.77 55.04 7.04
N LYS A 5 13.79 54.87 8.36
CA LYS A 5 13.91 53.56 9.02
C LYS A 5 12.72 52.69 8.60
N LYS A 6 12.89 51.91 7.53
CA LYS A 6 11.88 50.95 7.08
C LYS A 6 11.84 49.80 8.10
N ASN A 7 10.66 49.53 8.67
CA ASN A 7 10.48 48.50 9.68
C ASN A 7 10.71 47.12 9.06
N ARG A 8 11.91 46.54 9.25
CA ARG A 8 12.36 45.26 8.64
C ARG A 8 11.88 44.01 9.38
N TRP A 9 11.06 44.17 10.41
CA TRP A 9 10.47 43.09 11.19
C TRP A 9 9.90 41.97 10.31
N LEU A 10 9.15 42.32 9.26
CA LEU A 10 8.52 41.33 8.38
C LEU A 10 9.53 40.53 7.55
N THR A 11 10.61 41.19 7.11
CA THR A 11 11.74 40.52 6.44
C THR A 11 12.47 39.58 7.40
N TYR A 12 12.72 39.99 8.64
CA TYR A 12 13.34 39.12 9.64
C TYR A 12 12.43 37.94 10.01
N ALA A 13 11.12 38.16 10.17
CA ALA A 13 10.16 37.08 10.41
C ALA A 13 10.14 36.06 9.26
N LEU A 14 10.13 36.52 8.00
CA LEU A 14 10.23 35.66 6.82
C LEU A 14 11.56 34.91 6.74
N LEU A 15 12.68 35.57 7.01
CA LEU A 15 14.00 34.93 7.01
C LEU A 15 14.11 33.89 8.13
N THR A 16 13.61 34.17 9.33
CA THR A 16 13.58 33.22 10.44
C THR A 16 12.70 32.01 10.10
N LEU A 17 11.50 32.24 9.52
CA LEU A 17 10.64 31.15 9.06
C LEU A 17 11.35 30.29 8.01
N LEU A 18 12.01 30.92 7.04
CA LEU A 18 12.77 30.22 6.00
C LEU A 18 13.91 29.40 6.60
N VAL A 19 14.64 29.94 7.59
CA VAL A 19 15.67 29.20 8.32
C VAL A 19 15.08 27.98 9.03
N VAL A 20 13.92 28.11 9.69
CA VAL A 20 13.24 26.98 10.33
C VAL A 20 12.85 25.91 9.32
N VAL A 21 12.27 26.30 8.18
CA VAL A 21 11.87 25.37 7.11
C VAL A 21 13.08 24.64 6.50
N VAL A 22 14.19 25.35 6.30
CA VAL A 22 15.43 24.79 5.74
C VAL A 22 16.15 23.87 6.74
N LEU A 23 16.16 24.22 8.02
CA LEU A 23 16.84 23.44 9.06
C LEU A 23 16.02 22.25 9.57
N PHE A 24 14.69 22.29 9.48
CA PHE A 24 13.83 21.22 10.00
C PHE A 24 14.20 19.82 9.45
N PRO A 25 14.39 19.60 8.13
CA PRO A 25 14.81 18.30 7.62
C PRO A 25 16.15 17.84 8.20
N ILE A 26 17.09 18.76 8.41
CA ILE A 26 18.41 18.44 8.99
C ILE A 26 18.24 17.99 10.45
N VAL A 27 17.48 18.75 11.24
CA VAL A 27 17.20 18.40 12.64
C VAL A 27 16.48 17.05 12.72
N TRP A 28 15.54 16.79 11.82
CA TRP A 28 14.84 15.51 11.74
C TRP A 28 15.77 14.35 11.37
N VAL A 29 16.64 14.49 10.35
CA VAL A 29 17.62 13.47 9.96
C VAL A 29 18.58 13.18 11.13
N VAL A 30 19.11 14.22 11.76
CA VAL A 30 20.00 14.09 12.91
C VAL A 30 19.30 13.39 14.05
N SER A 31 18.09 13.81 14.44
CA SER A 31 17.40 13.16 15.56
C SER A 31 17.03 11.70 15.26
N THR A 32 16.54 11.40 14.05
CA THR A 32 16.17 10.04 13.65
C THR A 32 17.38 9.10 13.60
N SER A 33 18.57 9.60 13.28
CA SER A 33 19.80 8.78 13.29
C SER A 33 20.21 8.27 14.67
N PHE A 34 19.71 8.89 15.75
CA PHE A 34 19.97 8.47 17.14
C PHE A 34 18.78 7.76 17.77
N ARG A 35 17.67 7.54 17.05
CA ARG A 35 16.43 6.99 17.59
C ARG A 35 16.42 5.47 17.56
N ARG A 36 15.92 4.83 18.63
CA ARG A 36 15.68 3.37 18.67
C ARG A 36 14.35 2.94 18.05
N ASP A 37 13.43 3.86 17.81
CA ASP A 37 12.14 3.57 17.21
C ASP A 37 12.20 3.71 15.69
N GLU A 38 11.70 2.70 14.99
CA GLU A 38 11.71 2.60 13.51
C GLU A 38 10.61 3.45 12.83
N ALA A 39 9.80 4.17 13.61
CA ALA A 39 8.73 4.99 13.07
C ALA A 39 9.25 6.15 12.22
N ALA A 40 8.75 6.22 10.97
CA ALA A 40 9.00 7.31 10.01
C ALA A 40 8.73 8.69 10.61
N PHE A 41 7.63 8.82 11.35
CA PHE A 41 7.22 10.02 12.04
C PHE A 41 6.98 9.70 13.51
N SER A 42 7.82 10.26 14.38
CA SER A 42 7.53 10.26 15.82
C SER A 42 6.77 11.52 16.20
N PRO A 43 5.82 11.42 17.15
CA PRO A 43 5.16 12.58 17.73
C PRO A 43 6.13 13.52 18.46
N LYS A 44 7.38 13.10 18.70
CA LYS A 44 8.44 13.90 19.33
C LYS A 44 9.60 14.11 18.38
N LEU A 45 10.00 15.37 18.21
CA LEU A 45 11.19 15.73 17.43
C LEU A 45 12.48 15.17 18.06
N PHE A 46 12.55 15.07 19.39
CA PHE A 46 13.67 14.46 20.12
C PHE A 46 13.19 13.28 20.95
N SER A 47 13.79 12.11 20.74
CA SER A 47 13.44 10.89 21.46
C SER A 47 14.18 10.77 22.79
N SER A 48 13.50 10.23 23.79
CA SER A 48 14.11 9.80 25.05
C SER A 48 14.90 8.48 24.91
N ARG A 49 14.73 7.78 23.79
CA ARG A 49 15.31 6.46 23.48
C ARG A 49 16.47 6.61 22.48
N LEU A 50 17.62 7.02 22.99
CA LEU A 50 18.83 7.27 22.18
C LEU A 50 19.67 6.00 21.95
N THR A 51 20.28 5.88 20.77
CA THR A 51 21.21 4.81 20.39
C THR A 51 22.28 5.29 19.43
N LEU A 52 23.45 4.64 19.47
CA LEU A 52 24.52 4.77 18.46
C LEU A 52 24.63 3.52 17.58
N GLN A 53 23.70 2.58 17.73
CA GLN A 53 23.78 1.28 17.08
C GLN A 53 23.74 1.40 15.54
N HIS A 54 22.91 2.30 15.01
CA HIS A 54 22.85 2.56 13.57
C HIS A 54 24.21 2.91 12.97
N TYR A 55 24.98 3.76 13.64
CA TYR A 55 26.34 4.11 13.22
C TYR A 55 27.32 2.94 13.37
N LYS A 56 27.21 2.17 14.46
CA LYS A 56 28.03 0.96 14.66
C LYS A 56 27.75 -0.06 13.56
N ASP A 57 26.50 -0.33 13.24
CA ASP A 57 26.09 -1.30 12.22
C ASP A 57 26.59 -0.93 10.82
N LEU A 58 26.70 0.37 10.52
CA LEU A 58 27.22 0.85 9.25
C LEU A 58 28.75 0.77 9.14
N VAL A 59 29.48 1.09 10.22
CA VAL A 59 30.94 1.22 10.19
C VAL A 59 31.63 -0.09 10.60
N VAL A 60 31.15 -0.72 11.66
CA VAL A 60 31.69 -1.96 12.24
C VAL A 60 30.52 -2.86 12.64
N PRO A 61 29.84 -3.50 11.66
CA PRO A 61 28.72 -4.38 11.95
C PRO A 61 29.14 -5.49 12.90
N GLU A 62 28.40 -5.62 14.01
CA GLU A 62 28.64 -6.64 15.01
C GLU A 62 28.34 -8.03 14.43
N LYS A 63 29.22 -9.00 14.68
CA LYS A 63 28.98 -10.39 14.32
C LYS A 63 28.06 -10.99 15.38
N ASN A 64 26.76 -10.91 15.16
CA ASN A 64 25.74 -11.43 16.04
C ASN A 64 25.48 -12.93 15.79
N LEU A 65 24.58 -13.56 16.56
CA LEU A 65 24.43 -15.02 16.56
C LEU A 65 24.16 -15.62 15.18
N PRO A 66 23.19 -15.13 14.37
CA PRO A 66 22.98 -15.64 13.01
C PRO A 66 24.24 -15.61 12.14
N VAL A 67 25.02 -14.52 12.23
CA VAL A 67 26.26 -14.35 11.46
C VAL A 67 27.33 -15.31 11.94
N LEU A 68 27.47 -15.52 13.26
CA LEU A 68 28.43 -16.47 13.81
C LEU A 68 28.09 -17.90 13.35
N ILE A 69 26.82 -18.31 13.37
CA ILE A 69 26.36 -19.63 12.91
C ILE A 69 26.71 -19.82 11.44
N GLN A 70 26.37 -18.85 10.59
CA GLN A 70 26.67 -18.92 9.16
C GLN A 70 28.18 -18.94 8.88
N GLU A 71 28.98 -18.16 9.61
CA GLU A 71 30.44 -18.20 9.45
C GLU A 71 31.03 -19.55 9.88
N MET A 72 30.54 -20.16 10.98
CA MET A 72 30.93 -21.51 11.38
C MET A 72 30.54 -22.55 10.32
N GLN A 73 29.33 -22.45 9.77
CA GLN A 73 28.87 -23.34 8.70
C GLN A 73 29.76 -23.22 7.46
N ASN A 74 30.07 -21.99 7.05
CA ASN A 74 30.93 -21.75 5.90
C ASN A 74 32.38 -22.23 6.12
N LEU A 75 32.90 -22.12 7.34
CA LEU A 75 34.22 -22.62 7.74
C LEU A 75 34.27 -24.16 7.66
N VAL A 76 33.25 -24.84 8.19
CA VAL A 76 33.15 -26.31 8.15
C VAL A 76 33.01 -26.82 6.71
N SER A 77 32.18 -26.17 5.90
CA SER A 77 31.95 -26.55 4.51
C SER A 77 33.04 -26.10 3.53
N ARG A 78 34.00 -25.28 3.99
CA ARG A 78 35.05 -24.65 3.16
C ARG A 78 34.51 -23.94 1.91
N VAL A 79 33.46 -23.15 2.09
CA VAL A 79 32.90 -22.30 1.03
C VAL A 79 33.39 -20.85 1.18
N GLU A 80 33.24 -20.02 0.15
CA GLU A 80 33.64 -18.62 0.17
C GLU A 80 33.04 -17.91 1.42
N PRO A 81 33.83 -17.13 2.19
CA PRO A 81 35.21 -16.67 1.93
C PRO A 81 36.32 -17.53 2.59
N PHE A 82 36.02 -18.77 3.02
CA PHE A 82 36.93 -19.61 3.79
C PHE A 82 37.48 -20.84 3.04
N ASP A 83 37.18 -20.95 1.74
CA ASP A 83 37.63 -22.00 0.82
C ASP A 83 39.17 -22.20 0.82
N ASN A 84 39.92 -21.09 0.90
CA ASN A 84 41.38 -21.07 0.80
C ASN A 84 42.12 -21.05 2.16
N VAL A 85 41.43 -21.29 3.28
CA VAL A 85 42.02 -21.22 4.62
C VAL A 85 42.70 -22.54 5.01
N SER A 86 43.84 -22.51 5.72
CA SER A 86 44.50 -23.73 6.24
C SER A 86 43.68 -24.38 7.36
N ARG A 87 43.86 -25.69 7.59
CA ARG A 87 43.16 -26.42 8.65
C ARG A 87 43.36 -25.78 10.02
N GLU A 88 44.60 -25.46 10.41
CA GLU A 88 44.92 -24.87 11.72
C GLU A 88 44.35 -23.46 11.87
N LYS A 89 44.13 -22.75 10.77
CA LYS A 89 43.50 -21.43 10.79
C LYS A 89 41.98 -21.55 10.83
N ALA A 90 41.38 -22.52 10.13
CA ALA A 90 39.96 -22.81 10.20
C ALA A 90 39.55 -23.22 11.62
N ASP A 91 40.31 -24.12 12.24
CA ASP A 91 40.13 -24.59 13.61
C ASP A 91 40.11 -23.42 14.62
N ARG A 92 41.17 -22.60 14.64
CA ARG A 92 41.26 -21.39 15.47
C ARG A 92 40.12 -20.38 15.22
N LEU A 93 39.66 -20.26 13.97
CA LEU A 93 38.54 -19.38 13.64
C LEU A 93 37.24 -19.93 14.22
N ILE A 94 36.97 -21.23 14.10
CA ILE A 94 35.79 -21.86 14.69
C ILE A 94 35.82 -21.71 16.22
N GLU A 95 36.95 -21.98 16.88
CA GLU A 95 37.08 -21.79 18.34
C GLU A 95 36.78 -20.34 18.77
N ASP A 96 37.27 -19.34 18.04
CA ASP A 96 36.94 -17.94 18.31
C ASP A 96 35.45 -17.63 18.12
N ARG A 97 34.78 -18.23 17.12
CA ARG A 97 33.35 -18.05 16.89
C ARG A 97 32.51 -18.70 17.99
N ILE A 98 32.88 -19.91 18.40
CA ILE A 98 32.25 -20.62 19.52
C ILE A 98 32.35 -19.78 20.79
N ARG A 99 33.55 -19.31 21.15
CA ARG A 99 33.75 -18.46 22.34
C ARG A 99 32.90 -17.20 22.30
N ARG A 100 32.77 -16.55 21.14
CA ARG A 100 31.91 -15.36 20.98
C ARG A 100 30.44 -15.70 21.15
N PHE A 101 30.01 -16.85 20.60
CA PHE A 101 28.65 -17.35 20.75
C PHE A 101 28.31 -17.57 22.22
N GLU A 102 29.18 -18.25 22.97
CA GLU A 102 29.03 -18.46 24.42
C GLU A 102 28.95 -17.14 25.19
N ASN A 103 29.81 -16.17 24.86
CA ASN A 103 29.77 -14.85 25.48
C ASN A 103 28.42 -14.15 25.24
N TYR A 104 27.82 -14.30 24.07
CA TYR A 104 26.49 -13.74 23.79
C TYR A 104 25.37 -14.48 24.50
N LEU A 105 25.47 -15.80 24.69
CA LEU A 105 24.50 -16.55 25.50
C LEU A 105 24.59 -16.10 26.97
N ALA A 106 25.80 -15.92 27.50
CA ALA A 106 26.02 -15.40 28.86
C ALA A 106 25.53 -13.95 29.01
N GLU A 107 25.83 -13.08 28.03
CA GLU A 107 25.31 -11.70 27.99
C GLU A 107 23.79 -11.70 27.95
N THR A 108 23.18 -12.54 27.11
CA THR A 108 21.72 -12.71 27.01
C THR A 108 21.10 -13.07 28.34
N LYS A 109 21.67 -14.04 29.06
CA LYS A 109 21.19 -14.45 30.38
C LYS A 109 21.24 -13.29 31.38
N ASN A 110 22.37 -12.57 31.44
CA ASN A 110 22.53 -11.42 32.32
C ASN A 110 21.51 -10.31 32.01
N LEU A 111 21.30 -10.01 30.72
CA LEU A 111 20.30 -9.00 30.29
C LEU A 111 18.89 -9.39 30.72
N LEU A 112 18.53 -10.66 30.57
CA LEU A 112 17.21 -11.18 30.96
C LEU A 112 17.01 -11.12 32.49
N GLU A 113 18.03 -11.52 33.27
CA GLU A 113 18.02 -11.42 34.73
C GLU A 113 17.90 -9.96 35.19
N ASP A 114 18.66 -9.04 34.59
CA ASP A 114 18.59 -7.60 34.87
C ASP A 114 17.21 -7.02 34.55
N VAL A 115 16.63 -7.38 33.41
CA VAL A 115 15.28 -6.95 33.02
C VAL A 115 14.26 -7.44 34.04
N ASN A 116 14.31 -8.72 34.42
CA ASN A 116 13.38 -9.30 35.38
C ASN A 116 13.54 -8.67 36.77
N ALA A 117 14.77 -8.48 37.25
CA ALA A 117 15.06 -7.85 38.52
C ALA A 117 14.56 -6.39 38.57
N ARG A 118 14.77 -5.62 37.49
CA ARG A 118 14.25 -4.25 37.39
C ARG A 118 12.73 -4.21 37.33
N ASN A 119 12.11 -5.15 36.62
CA ASN A 119 10.66 -5.24 36.54
C ASN A 119 10.05 -5.54 37.92
N SER A 120 10.63 -6.47 38.69
CA SER A 120 10.26 -6.71 40.09
C SER A 120 10.46 -5.49 40.99
N LYS A 121 11.57 -4.75 40.80
CA LYS A 121 11.83 -3.51 41.54
C LYS A 121 10.81 -2.41 41.22
N ILE A 122 10.32 -2.32 39.98
CA ILE A 122 9.24 -1.40 39.60
C ILE A 122 7.97 -1.77 40.36
N GLU A 123 7.62 -3.06 40.42
CA GLU A 123 6.45 -3.55 41.16
C GLU A 123 6.55 -3.26 42.67
N GLU A 124 7.74 -3.46 43.25
CA GLU A 124 8.03 -3.12 44.64
C GLU A 124 7.86 -1.62 44.90
N THR A 125 8.41 -0.76 44.03
CA THR A 125 8.32 0.69 44.17
C THR A 125 6.88 1.18 44.02
N LEU A 126 6.11 0.62 43.07
CA LEU A 126 4.68 0.90 42.92
C LEU A 126 3.88 0.47 44.15
N SER A 127 4.30 -0.61 44.82
CA SER A 127 3.70 -1.08 46.07
C SER A 127 4.04 -0.17 47.25
N GLN A 128 5.30 0.27 47.37
CA GLN A 128 5.75 1.19 48.41
C GLN A 128 5.11 2.58 48.29
N ARG A 129 4.95 3.07 47.06
CA ARG A 129 4.38 4.39 46.73
C ARG A 129 2.91 4.30 46.29
N PHE A 130 2.21 3.25 46.70
CA PHE A 130 0.84 3.01 46.25
C PHE A 130 -0.12 4.13 46.64
N SER A 131 0.09 4.77 47.81
CA SER A 131 -0.66 5.96 48.24
C SER A 131 -0.61 7.09 47.20
N ASP A 132 0.56 7.33 46.61
CA ASP A 132 0.77 8.40 45.64
C ASP A 132 0.09 8.07 44.31
N VAL A 133 0.07 6.79 43.94
CA VAL A 133 -0.65 6.27 42.77
C VAL A 133 -2.16 6.45 42.94
N LEU A 134 -2.69 6.14 44.12
CA LEU A 134 -4.10 6.34 44.44
C LEU A 134 -4.47 7.83 44.45
N SER A 135 -3.63 8.68 45.07
CA SER A 135 -3.83 10.14 45.06
C SER A 135 -3.85 10.69 43.63
N TYR A 136 -2.87 10.32 42.81
CA TYR A 136 -2.82 10.74 41.41
C TYR A 136 -4.05 10.28 40.62
N THR A 137 -4.52 9.05 40.85
CA THR A 137 -5.71 8.52 40.19
C THR A 137 -6.97 9.26 40.65
N LYS A 138 -7.08 9.55 41.96
CA LYS A 138 -8.17 10.32 42.55
C LYS A 138 -8.22 11.72 41.97
N ASP A 139 -7.09 12.43 41.87
CA ASP A 139 -7.01 13.77 41.28
C ASP A 139 -7.53 13.80 39.83
N VAL A 140 -7.17 12.78 39.03
CA VAL A 140 -7.65 12.66 37.64
C VAL A 140 -9.16 12.43 37.59
N LEU A 141 -9.70 11.60 38.49
CA LEU A 141 -11.13 11.34 38.57
C LEU A 141 -11.91 12.55 39.09
N GLU A 142 -11.41 13.29 40.07
CA GLU A 142 -12.02 14.52 40.55
C GLU A 142 -12.03 15.60 39.46
N GLU A 143 -10.96 15.71 38.67
CA GLU A 143 -10.93 16.60 37.49
C GLU A 143 -11.96 16.17 36.43
N ALA A 144 -12.08 14.87 36.15
CA ALA A 144 -13.08 14.34 35.23
C ALA A 144 -14.51 14.57 35.72
N LYS A 145 -14.74 14.37 37.03
CA LYS A 145 -16.02 14.64 37.69
C LYS A 145 -16.42 16.10 37.57
N LYS A 146 -15.47 17.01 37.86
CA LYS A 146 -15.68 18.46 37.75
C LYS A 146 -16.04 18.86 36.32
N LEU A 147 -15.29 18.39 35.32
CA LEU A 147 -15.59 18.68 33.91
C LEU A 147 -16.96 18.14 33.49
N THR A 148 -17.32 16.95 33.98
CA THR A 148 -18.62 16.33 33.70
C THR A 148 -19.74 17.18 34.29
N GLN A 149 -19.59 17.65 35.54
CA GLN A 149 -20.55 18.56 36.17
C GLN A 149 -20.67 19.89 35.43
N GLU A 150 -19.55 20.51 35.04
CA GLU A 150 -19.56 21.75 34.24
C GLU A 150 -20.27 21.56 32.89
N GLN A 151 -20.17 20.38 32.27
CA GLN A 151 -20.86 20.07 31.03
C GLN A 151 -22.35 19.82 31.25
N MET A 152 -22.72 19.15 32.35
CA MET A 152 -24.11 19.01 32.77
C MET A 152 -24.77 20.37 33.02
N ASP A 153 -24.08 21.29 33.71
CA ASP A 153 -24.60 22.63 34.01
C ASP A 153 -24.83 23.48 32.74
N LYS A 154 -24.08 23.20 31.66
CA LYS A 154 -24.25 23.83 30.33
C LYS A 154 -25.31 23.15 29.47
N THR A 155 -25.72 21.95 29.83
CA THR A 155 -26.71 21.17 29.08
C THR A 155 -28.08 21.39 29.73
N PRO A 156 -28.94 22.24 29.14
CA PRO A 156 -30.22 22.57 29.77
C PRO A 156 -31.08 21.31 29.95
N LEU A 157 -31.69 21.15 31.14
CA LEU A 157 -32.63 20.07 31.41
C LEU A 157 -33.81 20.19 30.43
N PRO A 158 -34.03 19.23 29.52
CA PRO A 158 -35.12 19.31 28.57
C PRO A 158 -36.48 19.09 29.23
N ASP A 159 -37.56 19.30 28.48
CA ASP A 159 -38.93 19.03 28.94
C ASP A 159 -39.12 17.58 29.42
N SER A 160 -40.03 17.37 30.38
CA SER A 160 -40.25 16.09 31.07
C SER A 160 -40.55 14.93 30.11
N GLN A 161 -41.20 15.22 28.98
CA GLN A 161 -41.48 14.25 27.93
C GLN A 161 -40.20 13.72 27.26
N ARG A 162 -39.26 14.59 26.90
CA ARG A 162 -37.99 14.18 26.25
C ARG A 162 -37.12 13.37 27.20
N ILE A 163 -37.11 13.76 28.48
CA ILE A 163 -36.42 13.01 29.53
C ILE A 163 -37.07 11.64 29.70
N ALA A 164 -38.40 11.53 29.66
CA ALA A 164 -39.08 10.24 29.80
C ALA A 164 -38.71 9.25 28.68
N VAL A 165 -38.65 9.71 27.43
CA VAL A 165 -38.23 8.89 26.29
C VAL A 165 -36.78 8.40 26.46
N ALA A 166 -35.86 9.31 26.79
CA ALA A 166 -34.45 8.97 26.99
C ALA A 166 -34.21 8.04 28.20
N LEU A 167 -34.97 8.22 29.29
CA LEU A 167 -34.95 7.33 30.45
C LEU A 167 -35.36 5.91 30.07
N TYR A 168 -36.42 5.75 29.28
CA TYR A 168 -36.86 4.44 28.82
C TYR A 168 -35.80 3.75 27.96
N GLU A 169 -35.19 4.45 26.99
CA GLU A 169 -34.14 3.87 26.13
C GLU A 169 -32.95 3.32 26.93
N ILE A 170 -32.49 4.08 27.93
CA ILE A 170 -31.34 3.70 28.74
C ILE A 170 -31.68 2.54 29.71
N LEU A 171 -32.89 2.56 30.26
CA LEU A 171 -33.28 1.65 31.36
C LEU A 171 -34.02 0.39 30.88
N LYS A 172 -34.48 0.33 29.63
CA LYS A 172 -35.14 -0.86 29.09
C LYS A 172 -34.22 -2.09 29.22
N GLY A 173 -34.69 -3.11 29.94
CA GLY A 173 -33.92 -4.33 30.22
C GLY A 173 -32.90 -4.22 31.36
N LYS A 174 -32.84 -3.08 32.06
CA LYS A 174 -32.03 -2.90 33.26
C LYS A 174 -32.83 -3.27 34.51
N ASN A 175 -32.13 -3.76 35.54
CA ASN A 175 -32.73 -4.11 36.82
C ASN A 175 -32.49 -3.03 37.88
N PHE A 176 -33.15 -3.16 39.02
CA PHE A 176 -33.09 -2.24 40.16
C PHE A 176 -31.67 -2.10 40.75
N ARG A 177 -30.77 -3.04 40.50
CA ARG A 177 -29.38 -3.00 40.98
C ARG A 177 -28.38 -2.48 39.94
N SER A 178 -28.85 -2.13 38.74
CA SER A 178 -27.99 -1.61 37.68
C SER A 178 -27.39 -0.25 38.06
N ALA A 179 -26.15 0.01 37.62
CA ALA A 179 -25.48 1.27 37.90
C ALA A 179 -26.19 2.45 37.23
N GLU A 180 -26.77 2.21 36.06
CA GLU A 180 -27.57 3.14 35.29
C GLU A 180 -28.84 3.56 36.06
N PHE A 181 -29.58 2.60 36.62
CA PHE A 181 -30.74 2.91 37.46
C PHE A 181 -30.35 3.72 38.71
N GLN A 182 -29.32 3.27 39.44
CA GLN A 182 -28.89 3.94 40.66
C GLN A 182 -28.43 5.38 40.40
N ALA A 183 -27.80 5.64 39.26
CA ALA A 183 -27.39 6.99 38.86
C ALA A 183 -28.56 7.91 38.48
N LEU A 184 -29.68 7.34 38.01
CA LEU A 184 -30.81 8.08 37.47
C LEU A 184 -32.04 8.07 38.39
N LYS A 185 -32.00 7.38 39.53
CA LYS A 185 -33.13 7.20 40.45
C LYS A 185 -33.88 8.50 40.75
N ASP A 186 -33.17 9.56 41.12
CA ASP A 186 -33.78 10.86 41.45
C ASP A 186 -34.43 11.54 40.23
N VAL A 187 -33.91 11.30 39.01
CA VAL A 187 -34.53 11.79 37.77
C VAL A 187 -35.80 11.01 37.47
N ILE A 188 -35.76 9.68 37.62
CA ILE A 188 -36.92 8.80 37.41
C ILE A 188 -38.05 9.23 38.36
N GLU A 189 -37.78 9.31 39.66
CA GLU A 189 -38.77 9.69 40.69
C GLU A 189 -39.37 11.08 40.43
N LYS A 190 -38.57 12.02 39.91
CA LYS A 190 -39.04 13.35 39.53
C LYS A 190 -39.95 13.35 38.29
N VAL A 191 -39.71 12.43 37.35
CA VAL A 191 -40.52 12.30 36.11
C VAL A 191 -41.82 11.54 36.38
N VAL A 192 -41.78 10.46 37.15
CA VAL A 192 -42.97 9.64 37.47
C VAL A 192 -43.79 10.16 38.66
N GLY A 193 -43.18 10.97 39.54
CA GLY A 193 -43.86 11.61 40.67
C GLY A 193 -44.04 10.74 41.93
N TYR A 194 -43.42 9.55 41.99
CA TYR A 194 -43.42 8.65 43.14
C TYR A 194 -42.05 8.01 43.39
N SER A 195 -41.84 7.49 44.61
CA SER A 195 -40.62 6.81 45.04
C SER A 195 -40.47 5.43 44.38
N VAL A 196 -39.28 5.12 43.86
CA VAL A 196 -38.98 3.82 43.24
C VAL A 196 -38.05 3.02 44.17
N GLU A 197 -38.62 2.06 44.90
CA GLU A 197 -37.96 1.39 46.03
C GLU A 197 -37.60 -0.07 45.79
N ASN A 198 -38.16 -0.70 44.77
CA ASN A 198 -37.95 -2.11 44.44
C ASN A 198 -38.11 -2.38 42.93
N GLN A 199 -37.94 -3.64 42.50
CA GLN A 199 -38.04 -4.01 41.09
C GLN A 199 -39.45 -3.81 40.52
N ASP A 200 -40.49 -4.00 41.33
CA ASP A 200 -41.88 -3.87 40.89
C ASP A 200 -42.21 -2.40 40.58
N THR A 201 -41.90 -1.50 41.51
CA THR A 201 -42.03 -0.03 41.32
C THR A 201 -41.16 0.50 40.17
N LEU A 202 -40.03 -0.13 39.87
CA LEU A 202 -39.23 0.18 38.67
C LEU A 202 -39.92 -0.29 37.39
N ASN A 203 -40.54 -1.47 37.40
CA ASN A 203 -41.30 -1.96 36.25
C ASN A 203 -42.52 -1.08 35.98
N ASP A 204 -43.20 -0.59 37.03
CA ASP A 204 -44.30 0.37 36.92
C ASP A 204 -43.81 1.68 36.29
N ALA A 205 -42.70 2.24 36.77
CA ALA A 205 -42.07 3.42 36.19
C ALA A 205 -41.68 3.20 34.72
N LEU A 206 -41.08 2.05 34.38
CA LEU A 206 -40.73 1.69 33.01
C LEU A 206 -41.96 1.54 32.10
N SER A 207 -43.09 1.09 32.65
CA SER A 207 -44.36 1.00 31.91
C SER A 207 -44.85 2.40 31.53
N GLU A 208 -44.87 3.34 32.48
CA GLU A 208 -45.26 4.74 32.22
C GLU A 208 -44.32 5.45 31.26
N LEU A 209 -43.00 5.34 31.47
CA LEU A 209 -42.00 5.88 30.55
C LEU A 209 -42.11 5.24 29.16
N GLY A 210 -42.42 3.94 29.11
CA GLY A 210 -42.66 3.18 27.90
C GLY A 210 -43.86 3.67 27.10
N LEU A 211 -44.94 4.12 27.76
CA LEU A 211 -46.08 4.74 27.07
C LEU A 211 -45.68 6.06 26.37
N VAL A 212 -44.81 6.85 26.99
CA VAL A 212 -44.29 8.08 26.38
C VAL A 212 -43.36 7.77 25.21
N TYR A 213 -42.45 6.79 25.38
CA TYR A 213 -41.59 6.29 24.30
C TYR A 213 -42.41 5.77 23.12
N GLU A 214 -43.45 4.97 23.38
CA GLU A 214 -44.29 4.39 22.35
C GLU A 214 -45.01 5.47 21.53
N LYS A 215 -45.46 6.53 22.20
CA LYS A 215 -46.11 7.67 21.56
C LYS A 215 -45.15 8.49 20.69
N GLU A 216 -43.95 8.79 21.20
CA GLU A 216 -43.01 9.72 20.55
C GLU A 216 -42.09 9.04 19.54
N VAL A 217 -41.74 7.76 19.74
CA VAL A 217 -40.75 7.00 18.94
C VAL A 217 -41.31 5.66 18.45
N GLY A 218 -42.07 4.95 19.28
CA GLY A 218 -42.56 3.60 18.96
C GLY A 218 -43.45 3.51 17.72
N THR A 219 -44.21 4.58 17.42
CA THR A 219 -45.01 4.69 16.18
C THR A 219 -44.14 4.65 14.93
N PHE A 220 -43.03 5.40 14.90
CA PHE A 220 -42.06 5.37 13.79
C PHE A 220 -41.43 3.99 13.65
N MET A 221 -41.05 3.35 14.76
CA MET A 221 -40.42 2.02 14.73
C MET A 221 -41.36 0.95 14.17
N LYS A 222 -42.64 0.97 14.56
CA LYS A 222 -43.66 0.06 14.01
C LYS A 222 -43.92 0.31 12.53
N GLU A 223 -43.91 1.56 12.10
CA GLU A 223 -44.07 1.92 10.68
C GLU A 223 -42.86 1.48 9.85
N ILE A 224 -41.64 1.64 10.39
CA ILE A 224 -40.40 1.11 9.78
C ILE A 224 -40.48 -0.40 9.65
N GLU A 225 -40.80 -1.14 10.73
CA GLU A 225 -40.89 -2.60 10.71
C GLU A 225 -41.92 -3.09 9.68
N LYS A 226 -43.07 -2.40 9.59
CA LYS A 226 -44.09 -2.68 8.58
C LYS A 226 -43.56 -2.45 7.16
N LEU A 227 -42.94 -1.29 6.89
CA LEU A 227 -42.41 -0.95 5.57
C LEU A 227 -41.26 -1.87 5.15
N GLU A 228 -40.36 -2.22 6.07
CA GLU A 228 -39.28 -3.18 5.85
C GLU A 228 -39.84 -4.57 5.52
N GLY A 229 -40.88 -5.02 6.23
CA GLY A 229 -41.58 -6.26 5.92
C GLY A 229 -42.21 -6.27 4.52
N GLU A 230 -42.90 -5.19 4.14
CA GLU A 230 -43.49 -5.04 2.79
C GLU A 230 -42.42 -4.99 1.69
N ILE A 231 -41.30 -4.29 1.93
CA ILE A 231 -40.14 -4.23 1.04
C ILE A 231 -39.52 -5.62 0.86
N GLU A 232 -39.30 -6.37 1.96
CA GLU A 232 -38.72 -7.71 1.91
C GLU A 232 -39.62 -8.70 1.15
N THR A 233 -40.94 -8.57 1.27
CA THR A 233 -41.88 -9.37 0.48
C THR A 233 -41.78 -9.05 -1.01
N LEU A 234 -41.78 -7.77 -1.40
CA LEU A 234 -41.66 -7.36 -2.80
C LEU A 234 -40.31 -7.73 -3.41
N GLN A 235 -39.21 -7.57 -2.67
CA GLN A 235 -37.88 -7.99 -3.12
C GLN A 235 -37.84 -9.50 -3.39
N ARG A 236 -38.50 -10.32 -2.55
CA ARG A 236 -38.62 -11.76 -2.77
C ARG A 236 -39.46 -12.08 -4.01
N GLU A 237 -40.58 -11.39 -4.22
CA GLU A 237 -41.40 -11.57 -5.43
C GLU A 237 -40.63 -11.21 -6.71
N ILE A 238 -39.95 -10.06 -6.71
CA ILE A 238 -39.09 -9.63 -7.83
C ILE A 238 -37.97 -10.65 -8.08
N ALA A 239 -37.29 -11.14 -7.04
CA ALA A 239 -36.21 -12.12 -7.20
C ALA A 239 -36.70 -13.45 -7.81
N VAL A 240 -37.93 -13.88 -7.49
CA VAL A 240 -38.54 -15.06 -8.11
C VAL A 240 -38.78 -14.82 -9.60
N LEU A 241 -39.33 -13.66 -9.96
CA LEU A 241 -39.58 -13.27 -11.36
C LEU A 241 -38.27 -13.10 -12.15
N GLU A 242 -37.23 -12.50 -11.57
CA GLU A 242 -35.91 -12.37 -12.20
C GLU A 242 -35.28 -13.73 -12.49
N LYS A 243 -35.44 -14.70 -11.58
CA LYS A 243 -34.98 -16.07 -11.81
C LYS A 243 -35.77 -16.78 -12.92
N GLN A 244 -37.08 -16.55 -12.97
CA GLN A 244 -37.92 -17.06 -14.06
C GLN A 244 -37.49 -16.44 -15.39
N LYS A 245 -37.27 -15.12 -15.43
CA LYS A 245 -36.74 -14.39 -16.58
C LYS A 245 -35.42 -15.00 -17.08
N GLU A 246 -34.43 -15.17 -16.21
CA GLU A 246 -33.12 -15.74 -16.57
C GLU A 246 -33.24 -17.16 -17.15
N THR A 247 -34.14 -17.97 -16.58
CA THR A 247 -34.42 -19.32 -17.08
C THR A 247 -35.00 -19.26 -18.48
N LEU A 248 -35.94 -18.34 -18.70
CA LEU A 248 -36.65 -18.19 -19.96
C LEU A 248 -35.74 -17.61 -21.06
N GLU A 249 -34.86 -16.67 -20.72
CA GLU A 249 -33.80 -16.16 -21.62
C GLU A 249 -32.85 -17.28 -22.07
N LYS A 250 -32.46 -18.19 -21.18
CA LYS A 250 -31.64 -19.36 -21.53
C LYS A 250 -32.38 -20.31 -22.47
N GLU A 251 -33.65 -20.60 -22.19
CA GLU A 251 -34.48 -21.43 -23.07
C GLU A 251 -34.65 -20.80 -24.46
N ILE A 252 -34.86 -19.48 -24.54
CA ILE A 252 -34.91 -18.74 -25.81
C ILE A 252 -33.59 -18.86 -26.57
N LEU A 253 -32.45 -18.70 -25.89
CA LEU A 253 -31.13 -18.84 -26.52
C LEU A 253 -30.85 -20.27 -27.01
N GLU A 254 -31.26 -21.29 -26.26
CA GLU A 254 -31.17 -22.68 -26.71
C GLU A 254 -32.00 -22.92 -27.97
N LYS A 255 -33.22 -22.37 -28.03
CA LYS A 255 -34.10 -22.47 -29.21
C LYS A 255 -33.53 -21.71 -30.40
N GLN A 256 -32.95 -20.54 -30.19
CA GLN A 256 -32.25 -19.79 -31.23
C GLN A 256 -31.09 -20.61 -31.82
N LYS A 257 -30.29 -21.28 -30.98
CA LYS A 257 -29.22 -22.17 -31.46
C LYS A 257 -29.74 -23.35 -32.28
N VAL A 258 -30.86 -23.94 -31.88
CA VAL A 258 -31.49 -25.02 -32.67
C VAL A 258 -31.88 -24.51 -34.06
N LEU A 259 -32.43 -23.30 -34.15
CA LEU A 259 -32.73 -22.65 -35.44
C LEU A 259 -31.46 -22.33 -36.24
N GLU A 260 -30.36 -21.94 -35.60
CA GLU A 260 -29.07 -21.71 -36.26
C GLU A 260 -28.47 -22.99 -36.86
N VAL A 261 -28.67 -24.16 -36.26
CA VAL A 261 -28.20 -25.44 -36.81
C VAL A 261 -28.88 -25.77 -38.14
N LEU A 262 -30.10 -25.30 -38.37
CA LEU A 262 -30.83 -25.49 -39.63
C LEU A 262 -30.35 -24.56 -40.74
N LYS A 263 -29.51 -23.56 -40.44
CA LYS A 263 -29.04 -22.54 -41.39
C LYS A 263 -28.33 -23.12 -42.62
N PRO A 264 -27.40 -24.09 -42.51
CA PRO A 264 -26.76 -24.71 -43.68
C PRO A 264 -27.76 -25.50 -44.54
N ASP A 265 -28.74 -26.15 -43.92
CA ASP A 265 -29.78 -26.91 -44.63
C ASP A 265 -30.70 -25.95 -45.42
N ILE A 266 -31.06 -24.82 -44.82
CA ILE A 266 -31.83 -23.75 -45.46
C ILE A 266 -31.04 -23.11 -46.61
N ASP A 267 -29.74 -22.86 -46.42
CA ASP A 267 -28.88 -22.32 -47.49
C ASP A 267 -28.78 -23.28 -48.67
N SER A 268 -28.56 -24.57 -48.37
CA SER A 268 -28.50 -25.63 -49.37
C SER A 268 -29.80 -25.69 -50.17
N VAL A 269 -30.95 -25.71 -49.50
CA VAL A 269 -32.25 -25.72 -50.19
C VAL A 269 -32.50 -24.44 -50.97
N SER A 270 -32.16 -23.28 -50.42
CA SER A 270 -32.28 -22.00 -51.13
C SER A 270 -31.46 -22.00 -52.42
N GLU A 271 -30.22 -22.52 -52.38
CA GLU A 271 -29.37 -22.65 -53.57
C GLU A 271 -29.99 -23.64 -54.59
N VAL A 272 -30.51 -24.78 -54.13
CA VAL A 272 -31.21 -25.74 -55.00
C VAL A 272 -32.42 -25.09 -55.68
N LEU A 273 -33.23 -24.32 -54.95
CA LEU A 273 -34.37 -23.59 -55.51
C LEU A 273 -33.94 -22.54 -56.53
N VAL A 274 -32.82 -21.84 -56.31
CA VAL A 274 -32.24 -20.93 -57.31
C VAL A 274 -31.81 -21.69 -58.57
N LYS A 275 -31.20 -22.88 -58.43
CA LYS A 275 -30.84 -23.71 -59.60
C LYS A 275 -32.07 -24.22 -60.35
N LEU A 276 -33.12 -24.62 -59.64
CA LEU A 276 -34.39 -25.03 -60.25
C LEU A 276 -35.05 -23.85 -60.99
N LYS A 277 -34.96 -22.65 -60.43
CA LYS A 277 -35.39 -21.41 -61.07
C LYS A 277 -34.62 -21.12 -62.37
N ASP A 278 -33.30 -21.21 -62.33
CA ASP A 278 -32.46 -21.06 -63.53
C ASP A 278 -32.77 -22.14 -64.59
N MET A 279 -33.04 -23.36 -64.12
CA MET A 279 -33.42 -24.49 -64.97
C MET A 279 -34.76 -24.24 -65.67
N VAL A 280 -35.79 -23.80 -64.95
CA VAL A 280 -37.11 -23.54 -65.57
C VAL A 280 -37.04 -22.38 -66.57
N HIS A 281 -36.24 -21.35 -66.31
CA HIS A 281 -35.96 -20.29 -67.29
C HIS A 281 -35.21 -20.81 -68.52
N SER A 282 -34.26 -21.73 -68.34
CA SER A 282 -33.55 -22.37 -69.45
C SER A 282 -34.49 -23.24 -70.29
N VAL A 283 -35.43 -23.95 -69.63
CA VAL A 283 -36.49 -24.72 -70.30
C VAL A 283 -37.39 -23.80 -71.11
N ARG A 284 -37.84 -22.68 -70.53
CA ARG A 284 -38.65 -21.66 -71.22
C ARG A 284 -37.98 -21.14 -72.49
N ASN A 285 -36.67 -20.91 -72.44
CA ASN A 285 -35.88 -20.39 -73.56
C ASN A 285 -35.49 -21.45 -74.61
N SER A 286 -35.75 -22.74 -74.33
CA SER A 286 -35.45 -23.83 -75.25
C SER A 286 -36.33 -23.78 -76.50
N LYS A 287 -35.71 -23.98 -77.67
CA LYS A 287 -36.43 -24.10 -78.95
C LYS A 287 -36.78 -25.56 -79.30
N VAL A 288 -36.40 -26.51 -78.43
CA VAL A 288 -36.59 -27.95 -78.68
C VAL A 288 -37.87 -28.42 -77.99
N GLU A 289 -38.80 -28.95 -78.79
CA GLU A 289 -40.10 -29.44 -78.33
C GLU A 289 -40.18 -30.97 -78.34
N THR A 290 -40.98 -31.52 -77.44
CA THR A 290 -41.35 -32.94 -77.34
C THR A 290 -42.73 -33.16 -77.94
N ALA A 291 -42.93 -34.30 -78.59
CA ALA A 291 -44.23 -34.71 -79.12
C ALA A 291 -45.24 -35.08 -78.01
N PHE A 292 -44.76 -35.31 -76.78
CA PHE A 292 -45.57 -35.66 -75.61
C PHE A 292 -45.40 -34.59 -74.53
N PRO A 293 -46.41 -33.72 -74.29
CA PRO A 293 -46.38 -32.75 -73.20
C PRO A 293 -46.36 -33.46 -71.85
N TYR A 294 -45.60 -32.94 -70.88
CA TYR A 294 -45.58 -33.49 -69.53
C TYR A 294 -46.79 -33.03 -68.72
N GLU A 295 -47.31 -33.92 -67.87
CA GLU A 295 -48.35 -33.60 -66.90
C GLU A 295 -47.73 -32.90 -65.68
N ASP A 296 -48.24 -31.71 -65.34
CA ASP A 296 -47.68 -30.85 -64.28
C ASP A 296 -48.68 -30.52 -63.15
N SER A 297 -49.80 -31.26 -63.08
CA SER A 297 -50.84 -31.09 -62.07
C SER A 297 -50.30 -31.20 -60.65
N LYS A 298 -49.47 -32.23 -60.41
CA LYS A 298 -48.80 -32.47 -59.12
C LYS A 298 -47.81 -31.35 -58.77
N LEU A 299 -46.98 -30.92 -59.72
CA LEU A 299 -46.03 -29.82 -59.54
C LEU A 299 -46.75 -28.51 -59.15
N LYS A 300 -47.83 -28.14 -59.84
CA LYS A 300 -48.62 -26.93 -59.51
C LYS A 300 -49.20 -26.99 -58.10
N SER A 301 -49.75 -28.14 -57.70
CA SER A 301 -50.27 -28.32 -56.35
C SER A 301 -49.18 -28.23 -55.26
N SER A 302 -47.98 -28.78 -55.52
CA SER A 302 -46.84 -28.68 -54.60
C SER A 302 -46.28 -27.26 -54.51
N LEU A 303 -46.26 -26.51 -55.62
CA LEU A 303 -45.86 -25.10 -55.64
C LEU A 303 -46.80 -24.22 -54.79
N GLU A 304 -48.11 -24.34 -54.99
CA GLU A 304 -49.12 -23.58 -54.24
C GLU A 304 -49.02 -23.86 -52.74
N LYS A 305 -48.86 -25.14 -52.36
CA LYS A 305 -48.70 -25.55 -50.96
C LYS A 305 -47.44 -24.94 -50.35
N LEU A 306 -46.27 -25.14 -50.97
CA LEU A 306 -44.99 -24.62 -50.47
C LEU A 306 -44.98 -23.09 -50.35
N LEU A 307 -45.55 -22.39 -51.33
CA LEU A 307 -45.68 -20.94 -51.28
C LEU A 307 -46.56 -20.47 -50.12
N SER A 308 -47.66 -21.17 -49.84
CA SER A 308 -48.53 -20.85 -48.70
C SER A 308 -47.83 -21.06 -47.35
N GLU A 309 -47.10 -22.17 -47.22
CA GLU A 309 -46.34 -22.51 -46.00
C GLU A 309 -45.20 -21.51 -45.75
N LEU A 310 -44.41 -21.20 -46.78
CA LEU A 310 -43.33 -20.21 -46.69
C LEU A 310 -43.84 -18.79 -46.43
N ASN A 311 -45.00 -18.41 -46.98
CA ASN A 311 -45.63 -17.12 -46.68
C ASN A 311 -46.03 -17.02 -45.20
N THR A 312 -46.65 -18.07 -44.68
CA THR A 312 -47.05 -18.13 -43.27
C THR A 312 -45.84 -18.05 -42.37
N LEU A 313 -44.80 -18.83 -42.71
CA LEU A 313 -43.55 -18.88 -41.97
C LEU A 313 -42.82 -17.53 -41.98
N TYR A 314 -42.69 -16.89 -43.14
CA TYR A 314 -42.07 -15.57 -43.28
C TYR A 314 -42.77 -14.51 -42.42
N ASN A 315 -44.11 -14.49 -42.43
CA ASN A 315 -44.88 -13.52 -41.65
C ASN A 315 -44.70 -13.73 -40.14
N LYS A 316 -44.53 -14.98 -39.68
CA LYS A 316 -44.23 -15.27 -38.27
C LYS A 316 -42.83 -14.77 -37.87
N ILE A 317 -41.83 -14.95 -38.73
CA ILE A 317 -40.42 -14.65 -38.40
C ILE A 317 -40.10 -13.16 -38.55
N SER A 318 -40.63 -12.50 -39.58
CA SER A 318 -40.27 -11.11 -39.96
C SER A 318 -40.57 -10.07 -38.87
N ALA A 319 -41.39 -10.41 -37.87
CA ALA A 319 -41.66 -9.55 -36.72
C ALA A 319 -40.50 -9.49 -35.69
N PHE A 320 -39.50 -10.37 -35.80
CA PHE A 320 -38.43 -10.52 -34.81
C PHE A 320 -37.06 -10.17 -35.41
N SER A 321 -36.44 -9.10 -34.89
CA SER A 321 -35.12 -8.62 -35.35
C SER A 321 -34.03 -9.69 -35.25
N ASP A 322 -34.11 -10.52 -34.22
CA ASP A 322 -33.10 -11.53 -33.88
C ASP A 322 -33.14 -12.73 -34.85
N LEU A 323 -34.22 -12.84 -35.64
CA LEU A 323 -34.39 -13.84 -36.69
C LEU A 323 -34.30 -13.23 -38.10
N SER A 324 -33.75 -12.03 -38.24
CA SER A 324 -33.62 -11.30 -39.52
C SER A 324 -32.94 -12.14 -40.60
N ASP A 325 -31.79 -12.75 -40.32
CA ASP A 325 -31.06 -13.62 -41.25
C ASP A 325 -31.87 -14.85 -41.69
N LEU A 326 -32.66 -15.46 -40.78
CA LEU A 326 -33.56 -16.56 -41.12
C LEU A 326 -34.72 -16.07 -42.01
N SER A 327 -35.29 -14.90 -41.70
CA SER A 327 -36.37 -14.28 -42.46
C SER A 327 -35.95 -13.96 -43.90
N GLU A 328 -34.71 -13.47 -44.09
CA GLU A 328 -34.13 -13.18 -45.41
C GLU A 328 -33.99 -14.44 -46.27
N LYS A 329 -33.56 -15.56 -45.66
CA LYS A 329 -33.40 -16.83 -46.38
C LYS A 329 -34.73 -17.46 -46.76
N ILE A 330 -35.70 -17.48 -45.85
CA ILE A 330 -37.07 -17.95 -46.13
C ILE A 330 -37.70 -17.07 -47.23
N PHE A 331 -37.45 -15.76 -47.21
CA PHE A 331 -37.87 -14.85 -48.28
C PHE A 331 -37.22 -15.19 -49.62
N ALA A 332 -35.92 -15.52 -49.66
CA ALA A 332 -35.23 -15.92 -50.88
C ALA A 332 -35.78 -17.23 -51.47
N MET A 333 -36.09 -18.22 -50.62
CA MET A 333 -36.74 -19.48 -51.02
C MET A 333 -38.12 -19.20 -51.63
N LYS A 334 -38.92 -18.39 -50.93
CA LYS A 334 -40.25 -17.94 -51.39
C LYS A 334 -40.15 -17.25 -52.75
N SER A 335 -39.26 -16.26 -52.89
CA SER A 335 -39.06 -15.51 -54.15
C SER A 335 -38.68 -16.44 -55.31
N SER A 336 -37.82 -17.43 -55.06
CA SER A 336 -37.42 -18.40 -56.09
C SER A 336 -38.59 -19.29 -56.54
N LEU A 337 -39.43 -19.74 -55.60
CA LEU A 337 -40.64 -20.51 -55.91
C LEU A 337 -41.72 -19.67 -56.60
N GLU A 338 -41.87 -18.38 -56.25
CA GLU A 338 -42.78 -17.45 -56.92
C GLU A 338 -42.38 -17.26 -58.38
N GLU A 339 -41.08 -17.06 -58.66
CA GLU A 339 -40.54 -16.99 -60.02
C GLU A 339 -40.76 -18.29 -60.79
N ILE A 340 -40.52 -19.46 -60.17
CA ILE A 340 -40.81 -20.77 -60.78
C ILE A 340 -42.30 -20.88 -61.12
N ASN A 341 -43.19 -20.55 -60.18
CA ASN A 341 -44.63 -20.63 -60.37
C ASN A 341 -45.11 -19.72 -61.50
N ASN A 342 -44.56 -18.51 -61.60
CA ASN A 342 -44.86 -17.58 -62.69
C ASN A 342 -44.49 -18.17 -64.06
N VAL A 343 -43.32 -18.82 -64.17
CA VAL A 343 -42.87 -19.43 -65.43
C VAL A 343 -43.70 -20.66 -65.80
N VAL A 344 -44.06 -21.49 -64.82
CA VAL A 344 -44.89 -22.70 -65.01
C VAL A 344 -46.34 -22.36 -65.38
N SER A 345 -46.86 -21.24 -64.87
CA SER A 345 -48.24 -20.80 -65.09
C SER A 345 -48.43 -20.03 -66.40
N GLU A 346 -47.37 -19.77 -67.17
CA GLU A 346 -47.48 -19.17 -68.50
C GLU A 346 -48.16 -20.15 -69.48
N ASP A 347 -49.16 -19.65 -70.19
CA ASP A 347 -50.16 -20.45 -70.92
C ASP A 347 -49.54 -21.32 -72.03
N GLY A 348 -49.51 -22.65 -71.81
CA GLY A 348 -49.64 -23.68 -72.84
C GLY A 348 -48.41 -24.15 -73.64
N ASP A 349 -47.22 -23.54 -73.49
CA ASP A 349 -46.05 -23.87 -74.33
C ASP A 349 -44.87 -24.54 -73.60
N ILE A 350 -44.72 -24.30 -72.27
CA ILE A 350 -43.57 -24.83 -71.53
C ILE A 350 -43.63 -26.36 -71.33
N SER A 351 -44.83 -26.92 -71.16
CA SER A 351 -45.03 -28.36 -70.99
C SER A 351 -44.63 -29.19 -72.21
N LYS A 352 -44.53 -28.55 -73.37
CA LYS A 352 -44.08 -29.13 -74.64
C LYS A 352 -42.57 -29.02 -74.85
N LYS A 353 -41.80 -28.38 -73.97
CA LYS A 353 -40.34 -28.26 -74.13
C LYS A 353 -39.66 -29.56 -73.72
N ALA A 354 -38.70 -30.03 -74.51
CA ALA A 354 -38.09 -31.36 -74.33
C ALA A 354 -37.40 -31.57 -72.97
N LEU A 355 -36.93 -30.49 -72.32
CA LEU A 355 -36.26 -30.52 -71.01
C LEU A 355 -37.21 -30.29 -69.83
N TYR A 356 -38.50 -30.03 -70.07
CA TYR A 356 -39.46 -29.72 -69.00
C TYR A 356 -39.70 -30.90 -68.06
N GLY A 357 -39.75 -32.13 -68.58
CA GLY A 357 -39.87 -33.32 -67.73
C GLY A 357 -38.72 -33.53 -66.76
N SER A 358 -37.49 -33.21 -67.17
CA SER A 358 -36.34 -33.24 -66.27
C SER A 358 -36.47 -32.20 -65.16
N PHE A 359 -36.99 -31.00 -65.48
CA PHE A 359 -37.28 -29.98 -64.47
C PHE A 359 -38.37 -30.43 -63.50
N VAL A 360 -39.49 -30.98 -64.00
CA VAL A 360 -40.60 -31.49 -63.18
C VAL A 360 -40.08 -32.57 -62.22
N GLN A 361 -39.28 -33.52 -62.72
CA GLN A 361 -38.69 -34.56 -61.88
C GLN A 361 -37.74 -33.99 -60.81
N SER A 362 -36.82 -33.09 -61.19
CA SER A 362 -35.90 -32.47 -60.22
C SER A 362 -36.63 -31.61 -59.18
N PHE A 363 -37.71 -30.93 -59.57
CA PHE A 363 -38.57 -30.18 -58.65
C PHE A 363 -39.28 -31.14 -57.68
N GLU A 364 -39.93 -32.19 -58.19
CA GLU A 364 -40.62 -33.19 -57.36
C GLU A 364 -39.69 -33.94 -56.39
N GLU A 365 -38.43 -34.21 -56.78
CA GLU A 365 -37.42 -34.78 -55.88
C GLU A 365 -36.98 -33.78 -54.79
N THR A 366 -37.09 -32.48 -55.05
CA THR A 366 -36.72 -31.40 -54.10
C THR A 366 -37.84 -31.07 -53.11
N VAL A 367 -39.11 -31.23 -53.51
CA VAL A 367 -40.29 -30.89 -52.66
C VAL A 367 -40.21 -31.48 -51.25
N PRO A 368 -39.96 -32.79 -51.02
CA PRO A 368 -39.92 -33.35 -49.67
C PRO A 368 -38.80 -32.77 -48.80
N ILE A 369 -37.71 -32.32 -49.42
CA ILE A 369 -36.57 -31.70 -48.73
C ILE A 369 -36.97 -30.29 -48.26
N VAL A 370 -37.64 -29.52 -49.13
CA VAL A 370 -38.16 -28.18 -48.80
C VAL A 370 -39.22 -28.28 -47.71
N GLU A 371 -40.21 -29.17 -47.85
CA GLU A 371 -41.26 -29.39 -46.85
C GLU A 371 -40.66 -29.77 -45.49
N GLY A 372 -39.71 -30.71 -45.47
CA GLY A 372 -39.08 -31.16 -44.22
C GLY A 372 -38.27 -30.08 -43.51
N ILE A 373 -37.71 -29.10 -44.23
CA ILE A 373 -37.03 -27.95 -43.62
C ILE A 373 -38.03 -26.89 -43.16
N VAL A 374 -39.06 -26.60 -43.96
CA VAL A 374 -40.12 -25.65 -43.60
C VAL A 374 -40.86 -26.09 -42.34
N GLU A 375 -41.18 -27.39 -42.20
CA GLU A 375 -41.82 -27.96 -41.01
C GLU A 375 -40.93 -27.80 -39.75
N LYS A 376 -39.66 -28.23 -39.83
CA LYS A 376 -38.69 -28.10 -38.72
C LYS A 376 -38.49 -26.65 -38.28
N VAL A 377 -38.46 -25.72 -39.23
CA VAL A 377 -38.31 -24.29 -38.94
C VAL A 377 -39.60 -23.75 -38.30
N SER A 378 -40.77 -24.08 -38.85
CA SER A 378 -42.07 -23.67 -38.30
C SER A 378 -42.27 -24.11 -36.84
N ASP A 379 -41.98 -25.38 -36.52
CA ASP A 379 -42.10 -25.91 -35.16
C ASP A 379 -41.16 -25.20 -34.17
N GLY A 380 -39.93 -24.90 -34.61
CA GLY A 380 -38.97 -24.16 -33.80
C GLY A 380 -39.40 -22.71 -33.52
N ILE A 381 -40.14 -22.08 -34.43
CA ILE A 381 -40.58 -20.69 -34.31
C ILE A 381 -41.79 -20.54 -33.39
N ASP A 382 -42.78 -21.43 -33.43
CA ASP A 382 -43.97 -21.29 -32.59
C ASP A 382 -43.64 -21.36 -31.09
N ASP A 383 -42.71 -22.25 -30.71
CA ASP A 383 -42.19 -22.33 -29.34
C ASP A 383 -41.35 -21.09 -28.97
N PHE A 384 -40.54 -20.58 -29.90
CA PHE A 384 -39.72 -19.37 -29.70
C PHE A 384 -40.59 -18.12 -29.46
N VAL A 385 -41.64 -17.93 -30.26
CA VAL A 385 -42.56 -16.79 -30.17
C VAL A 385 -43.33 -16.80 -28.85
N GLN A 386 -43.81 -17.96 -28.41
CA GLN A 386 -44.53 -18.08 -27.14
C GLN A 386 -43.63 -17.70 -25.96
N LYS A 387 -42.38 -18.17 -25.95
CA LYS A 387 -41.41 -17.82 -24.90
C LYS A 387 -41.09 -16.31 -24.88
N ILE A 388 -40.92 -15.66 -26.03
CA ILE A 388 -40.71 -14.20 -26.05
C ILE A 388 -41.90 -13.45 -25.45
N LYS A 389 -43.14 -13.93 -25.68
CA LYS A 389 -44.33 -13.33 -25.07
C LYS A 389 -44.33 -13.48 -23.55
N ASP A 390 -44.05 -14.69 -23.06
CA ASP A 390 -43.96 -14.98 -21.62
C ASP A 390 -42.85 -14.15 -20.95
N LEU A 391 -41.71 -13.96 -21.63
CA LEU A 391 -40.62 -13.09 -21.18
C LEU A 391 -41.11 -11.66 -20.98
N LYS A 392 -41.83 -11.11 -21.95
CA LYS A 392 -42.32 -9.74 -21.92
C LYS A 392 -43.37 -9.52 -20.81
N ASP A 393 -44.22 -10.51 -20.55
CA ASP A 393 -45.19 -10.45 -19.47
C ASP A 393 -44.49 -10.42 -18.09
N ILE A 394 -43.47 -11.27 -17.89
CA ILE A 394 -42.63 -11.25 -16.68
C ILE A 394 -41.89 -9.91 -16.52
N GLU A 395 -41.30 -9.38 -17.60
CA GLU A 395 -40.61 -8.08 -17.56
C GLU A 395 -41.54 -6.93 -17.16
N ASN A 396 -42.77 -6.91 -17.70
CA ASN A 396 -43.76 -5.90 -17.33
C ASN A 396 -44.15 -6.00 -15.84
N GLU A 397 -44.30 -7.22 -15.32
CA GLU A 397 -44.62 -7.46 -13.91
C GLU A 397 -43.49 -6.99 -12.99
N ILE A 398 -42.23 -7.31 -13.33
CA ILE A 398 -41.04 -6.81 -12.63
C ILE A 398 -41.03 -5.28 -12.60
N VAL A 399 -41.32 -4.61 -13.72
CA VAL A 399 -41.36 -3.14 -13.79
C VAL A 399 -42.40 -2.56 -12.83
N VAL A 400 -43.60 -3.14 -12.77
CA VAL A 400 -44.67 -2.69 -11.86
C VAL A 400 -44.28 -2.89 -10.40
N LEU A 401 -43.72 -4.05 -10.05
CA LEU A 401 -43.28 -4.32 -8.67
C LEU A 401 -42.10 -3.44 -8.25
N THR A 402 -41.17 -3.18 -9.15
CA THR A 402 -40.01 -2.30 -8.91
C THR A 402 -40.45 -0.86 -8.65
N ALA A 403 -41.46 -0.36 -9.38
CA ALA A 403 -42.03 0.97 -9.13
C ALA A 403 -42.71 1.07 -7.76
N LYS A 404 -43.38 0.00 -7.30
CA LYS A 404 -43.94 -0.08 -5.94
C LYS A 404 -42.83 -0.10 -4.87
N LEU A 405 -41.78 -0.88 -5.10
CA LEU A 405 -40.60 -0.96 -4.23
C LEU A 405 -39.96 0.42 -4.02
N ASP A 406 -39.70 1.17 -5.10
CA ASP A 406 -39.14 2.53 -5.02
C ASP A 406 -40.04 3.49 -4.22
N GLY A 407 -41.37 3.35 -4.35
CA GLY A 407 -42.33 4.12 -3.55
C GLY A 407 -42.27 3.82 -2.05
N LEU A 408 -42.11 2.54 -1.68
CA LEU A 408 -41.96 2.11 -0.29
C LEU A 408 -40.61 2.51 0.29
N GLU A 409 -39.52 2.37 -0.47
CA GLU A 409 -38.17 2.79 -0.02
C GLU A 409 -38.11 4.30 0.23
N LYS A 410 -38.75 5.12 -0.62
CA LYS A 410 -38.92 6.56 -0.37
C LYS A 410 -39.70 6.84 0.92
N SER A 411 -40.79 6.11 1.15
CA SER A 411 -41.59 6.24 2.36
C SER A 411 -40.78 5.86 3.61
N LEU A 412 -40.04 4.75 3.55
CA LEU A 412 -39.15 4.29 4.62
C LEU A 412 -38.08 5.34 4.94
N ASN A 413 -37.46 5.94 3.91
CA ASN A 413 -36.46 6.98 4.10
C ASN A 413 -37.05 8.26 4.73
N ASN A 414 -38.28 8.63 4.38
CA ASN A 414 -38.98 9.77 5.00
C ASN A 414 -39.28 9.50 6.48
N VAL A 415 -39.75 8.30 6.81
CA VAL A 415 -40.02 7.89 8.20
C VAL A 415 -38.72 7.85 9.01
N ARG A 416 -37.64 7.26 8.48
CA ARG A 416 -36.30 7.27 9.10
C ARG A 416 -35.75 8.68 9.31
N SER A 417 -35.97 9.58 8.35
CA SER A 417 -35.55 10.98 8.48
C SER A 417 -36.32 11.70 9.58
N SER A 418 -37.63 11.46 9.67
CA SER A 418 -38.49 12.01 10.73
C SER A 418 -38.11 11.46 12.11
N LEU A 419 -37.80 10.17 12.20
CA LEU A 419 -37.26 9.54 13.41
C LEU A 419 -35.92 10.19 13.80
N SER A 420 -35.00 10.38 12.86
CA SER A 420 -33.70 11.03 13.14
C SER A 420 -33.86 12.48 13.62
N GLU A 421 -34.83 13.22 13.08
CA GLU A 421 -35.16 14.57 13.58
C GLU A 421 -35.69 14.50 15.02
N LYS A 422 -36.53 13.52 15.33
CA LYS A 422 -37.05 13.28 16.68
C LYS A 422 -35.95 12.85 17.67
N GLU A 423 -35.04 11.98 17.25
CA GLU A 423 -33.86 11.56 18.03
C GLU A 423 -32.95 12.76 18.32
N LYS A 424 -32.78 13.71 17.39
CA LYS A 424 -32.05 14.96 17.66
C LYS A 424 -32.72 15.81 18.73
N GLU A 425 -34.06 15.86 18.78
CA GLU A 425 -34.77 16.55 19.86
C GLU A 425 -34.51 15.91 21.23
N ILE A 426 -34.38 14.57 21.28
CA ILE A 426 -34.16 13.78 22.49
C ILE A 426 -32.67 13.71 22.88
N SER A 427 -31.76 13.90 21.93
CA SER A 427 -30.29 13.79 22.11
C SER A 427 -29.77 14.63 23.28
N SER A 428 -30.29 15.85 23.46
CA SER A 428 -29.94 16.70 24.62
C SER A 428 -30.30 16.08 25.97
N ALA A 429 -31.44 15.37 26.06
CA ALA A 429 -31.86 14.67 27.27
C ALA A 429 -30.98 13.44 27.51
N LYS A 430 -30.72 12.66 26.45
CA LYS A 430 -29.86 11.48 26.50
C LYS A 430 -28.43 11.84 26.95
N MET A 431 -27.86 12.91 26.39
CA MET A 431 -26.56 13.43 26.78
C MET A 431 -26.51 13.80 28.26
N TYR A 432 -27.52 14.51 28.77
CA TYR A 432 -27.60 14.86 30.18
C TYR A 432 -27.65 13.60 31.07
N LEU A 433 -28.45 12.59 30.70
CA LEU A 433 -28.54 11.33 31.44
C LEU A 433 -27.22 10.54 31.40
N ASP A 434 -26.57 10.44 30.25
CA ASP A 434 -25.26 9.79 30.10
C ASP A 434 -24.17 10.48 30.92
N LEU A 435 -24.14 11.82 30.93
CA LEU A 435 -23.23 12.59 31.79
C LEU A 435 -23.52 12.30 33.27
N LYS A 436 -24.80 12.17 33.66
CA LYS A 436 -25.18 11.85 35.04
C LYS A 436 -24.76 10.43 35.44
N ILE A 437 -24.96 9.44 34.55
CA ILE A 437 -24.48 8.06 34.73
C ILE A 437 -22.96 8.06 34.87
N PHE A 438 -22.25 8.75 33.98
CA PHE A 438 -20.80 8.85 34.02
C PHE A 438 -20.29 9.51 35.31
N ASN A 439 -20.95 10.59 35.76
CA ASN A 439 -20.64 11.26 37.02
C ASN A 439 -20.82 10.33 38.23
N HIS A 440 -21.91 9.56 38.26
CA HIS A 440 -22.15 8.54 39.30
C HIS A 440 -21.11 7.41 39.25
N GLN A 441 -20.77 6.92 38.05
CA GLN A 441 -19.71 5.93 37.86
C GLN A 441 -18.36 6.45 38.34
N ILE A 442 -17.98 7.69 38.01
CA ILE A 442 -16.75 8.32 38.51
C ILE A 442 -16.76 8.38 40.04
N GLN A 443 -17.87 8.79 40.66
CA GLN A 443 -17.96 8.83 42.13
C GLN A 443 -17.76 7.44 42.73
N SER A 444 -18.46 6.43 42.22
CA SER A 444 -18.29 5.05 42.67
C SER A 444 -16.84 4.55 42.49
N ARG A 445 -16.16 4.97 41.40
CA ARG A 445 -14.73 4.67 41.21
C ARG A 445 -13.85 5.37 42.25
N ILE A 446 -14.12 6.63 42.58
CA ILE A 446 -13.41 7.38 43.62
C ILE A 446 -13.56 6.67 44.97
N ASP A 447 -14.78 6.30 45.35
CA ASP A 447 -15.07 5.62 46.62
C ASP A 447 -14.31 4.28 46.69
N SER A 448 -14.27 3.54 45.57
CA SER A 448 -13.56 2.25 45.50
C SER A 448 -12.04 2.33 45.63
N LEU A 449 -11.43 3.52 45.47
CA LEU A 449 -9.99 3.74 45.68
C LEU A 449 -9.63 3.66 47.17
N GLU A 450 -10.54 4.05 48.06
CA GLU A 450 -10.31 4.09 49.51
C GLU A 450 -10.16 2.69 50.12
N ASP A 451 -10.76 1.68 49.48
CA ASP A 451 -10.67 0.27 49.87
C ASP A 451 -9.34 -0.40 49.48
N MET A 452 -8.49 0.27 48.70
CA MET A 452 -7.26 -0.33 48.17
C MET A 452 -6.07 -0.09 49.11
N LYS A 453 -5.52 -1.16 49.71
CA LYS A 453 -4.39 -1.07 50.66
C LYS A 453 -3.02 -1.42 50.09
N SER A 454 -2.96 -2.16 48.99
CA SER A 454 -1.69 -2.56 48.35
C SER A 454 -1.83 -2.72 46.84
N PHE A 455 -0.72 -2.56 46.12
CA PHE A 455 -0.64 -2.67 44.67
C PHE A 455 -0.59 -4.14 44.19
N ASN A 456 -1.60 -4.93 44.54
CA ASN A 456 -1.71 -6.33 44.11
C ASN A 456 -2.49 -6.48 42.78
N SER A 457 -2.57 -7.70 42.26
CA SER A 457 -3.30 -8.01 41.01
C SER A 457 -4.76 -7.53 41.01
N ALA A 458 -5.44 -7.58 42.17
CA ALA A 458 -6.82 -7.11 42.30
C ALA A 458 -6.90 -5.57 42.20
N ALA A 459 -6.00 -4.84 42.86
CA ALA A 459 -5.89 -3.39 42.74
C ALA A 459 -5.59 -2.97 41.29
N GLN A 460 -4.67 -3.67 40.61
CA GLN A 460 -4.36 -3.42 39.20
C GLN A 460 -5.58 -3.65 38.28
N ILE A 461 -6.42 -4.65 38.54
CA ILE A 461 -7.67 -4.89 37.79
C ILE A 461 -8.66 -3.75 38.03
N LYS A 462 -8.81 -3.30 39.28
CA LYS A 462 -9.69 -2.17 39.61
C LYS A 462 -9.21 -0.88 38.94
N LEU A 463 -7.91 -0.55 39.01
CA LEU A 463 -7.35 0.62 38.31
C LEU A 463 -7.52 0.54 36.79
N LEU A 464 -7.37 -0.65 36.19
CA LEU A 464 -7.64 -0.86 34.77
C LEU A 464 -9.12 -0.61 34.45
N SER A 465 -10.04 -1.06 35.30
CA SER A 465 -11.47 -0.78 35.16
C SER A 465 -11.80 0.71 35.26
N ILE A 466 -11.07 1.47 36.09
CA ILE A 466 -11.20 2.93 36.19
C ILE A 466 -10.79 3.60 34.87
N TYR A 467 -9.61 3.26 34.35
CA TYR A 467 -9.17 3.76 33.05
C TYR A 467 -10.16 3.40 31.93
N LYS A 468 -10.65 2.15 31.90
CA LYS A 468 -11.67 1.71 30.92
C LYS A 468 -12.95 2.52 31.04
N THR A 469 -13.41 2.83 32.25
CA THR A 469 -14.61 3.67 32.46
C THR A 469 -14.48 5.01 31.74
N LEU A 470 -13.32 5.69 31.85
CA LEU A 470 -13.08 6.95 31.13
C LEU A 470 -12.96 6.74 29.61
N LYS A 471 -12.23 5.70 29.18
CA LYS A 471 -11.99 5.39 27.76
C LYS A 471 -13.27 5.02 27.02
N ASP A 472 -14.08 4.15 27.63
CA ASP A 472 -15.34 3.64 27.06
C ASP A 472 -16.35 4.79 26.96
N PHE A 473 -16.42 5.66 27.98
CA PHE A 473 -17.23 6.89 27.91
C PHE A 473 -16.79 7.82 26.77
N VAL A 474 -15.47 8.01 26.58
CA VAL A 474 -14.97 8.78 25.43
C VAL A 474 -15.41 8.18 24.11
N SER A 475 -15.38 6.85 23.98
CA SER A 475 -15.83 6.18 22.76
C SER A 475 -17.33 6.29 22.54
N SER A 476 -18.14 6.06 23.57
CA SER A 476 -19.61 6.11 23.48
C SER A 476 -20.09 7.53 23.21
N TYR A 477 -19.55 8.52 23.92
CA TYR A 477 -19.90 9.93 23.74
C TYR A 477 -19.56 10.43 22.34
N VAL A 478 -18.37 10.09 21.80
CA VAL A 478 -18.00 10.49 20.43
C VAL A 478 -18.90 9.83 19.39
N SER A 479 -19.29 8.58 19.60
CA SER A 479 -20.18 7.86 18.70
C SER A 479 -21.59 8.46 18.68
N GLU A 480 -22.10 8.86 19.85
CA GLU A 480 -23.49 9.32 20.00
C GLU A 480 -23.66 10.82 19.73
N TYR A 481 -22.68 11.64 20.14
CA TYR A 481 -22.79 13.11 20.16
C TYR A 481 -21.71 13.83 19.33
N GLY A 482 -20.71 13.10 18.81
CA GLY A 482 -19.58 13.69 18.10
C GLY A 482 -18.45 14.21 19.02
N GLY A 483 -17.48 14.91 18.43
CA GLY A 483 -16.30 15.42 19.14
C GLY A 483 -16.43 16.89 19.55
N ASP A 484 -16.26 17.19 20.84
CA ASP A 484 -16.25 18.55 21.39
C ASP A 484 -15.04 18.79 22.34
N ASP A 485 -14.94 20.01 22.90
CA ASP A 485 -13.87 20.38 23.84
C ASP A 485 -13.94 19.59 25.16
N PHE A 486 -15.15 19.28 25.64
CA PHE A 486 -15.35 18.51 26.86
C PHE A 486 -14.77 17.10 26.72
N ILE A 487 -15.16 16.35 25.68
CA ILE A 487 -14.69 15.00 25.47
C ILE A 487 -13.21 14.97 25.09
N GLY A 488 -12.70 16.04 24.45
CA GLY A 488 -11.28 16.26 24.23
C GLY A 488 -10.49 16.37 25.54
N LYS A 489 -11.03 17.03 26.56
CA LYS A 489 -10.44 17.09 27.90
C LYS A 489 -10.53 15.75 28.64
N ILE A 490 -11.68 15.07 28.62
CA ILE A 490 -11.82 13.73 29.23
C ILE A 490 -10.85 12.73 28.58
N ARG A 491 -10.67 12.78 27.26
CA ARG A 491 -9.68 11.95 26.55
C ARG A 491 -8.25 12.17 27.05
N LYS A 492 -7.86 13.42 27.33
CA LYS A 492 -6.55 13.74 27.92
C LYS A 492 -6.41 13.17 29.33
N LEU A 493 -7.48 13.20 30.13
CA LEU A 493 -7.51 12.60 31.46
C LEU A 493 -7.44 11.07 31.41
N ALA A 494 -8.17 10.42 30.50
CA ALA A 494 -8.06 8.99 30.26
C ALA A 494 -6.62 8.59 29.87
N ALA A 495 -5.96 9.39 29.02
CA ALA A 495 -4.56 9.19 28.64
C ALA A 495 -3.59 9.31 29.84
N LYS A 496 -3.87 10.14 30.84
CA LYS A 496 -3.08 10.21 32.09
C LYS A 496 -3.12 8.90 32.89
N LEU A 497 -4.14 8.05 32.69
CA LEU A 497 -4.31 6.75 33.35
C LEU A 497 -4.00 5.55 32.44
N SER A 498 -3.59 5.76 31.19
CA SER A 498 -3.29 4.65 30.28
C SER A 498 -2.09 3.82 30.73
N TRP A 499 -1.23 4.36 31.59
CA TRP A 499 -0.03 3.68 32.10
C TRP A 499 -0.36 2.36 32.81
N ILE A 500 -1.54 2.18 33.41
CA ILE A 500 -1.93 0.92 34.06
C ILE A 500 -2.04 -0.23 33.05
N GLU A 501 -2.71 0.02 31.93
CA GLU A 501 -2.82 -0.95 30.84
C GLU A 501 -1.45 -1.28 30.26
N VAL A 502 -0.64 -0.24 30.01
CA VAL A 502 0.71 -0.37 29.44
C VAL A 502 1.65 -1.12 30.40
N TYR A 503 1.56 -0.88 31.71
CA TYR A 503 2.34 -1.56 32.74
C TYR A 503 1.99 -3.05 32.84
N ARG A 504 0.69 -3.39 32.88
CA ARG A 504 0.25 -4.79 32.90
C ARG A 504 0.71 -5.55 31.65
N ASP A 505 0.62 -4.90 30.49
CA ASP A 505 1.16 -5.45 29.25
C ASP A 505 2.66 -5.64 29.31
N LEU A 506 3.42 -4.65 29.79
CA LEU A 506 4.87 -4.77 29.97
C LEU A 506 5.20 -5.97 30.84
N ASN A 507 4.62 -6.06 32.04
CA ASN A 507 4.91 -7.10 33.01
C ASN A 507 4.67 -8.50 32.42
N ARG A 508 3.47 -8.72 31.84
CA ARG A 508 3.12 -9.98 31.16
C ARG A 508 4.10 -10.34 30.05
N ARG A 509 4.52 -9.37 29.24
CA ARG A 509 5.41 -9.59 28.09
C ARG A 509 6.84 -9.87 28.54
N VAL A 510 7.31 -9.19 29.60
CA VAL A 510 8.61 -9.47 30.23
C VAL A 510 8.62 -10.88 30.81
N GLU A 511 7.61 -11.27 31.57
CA GLU A 511 7.52 -12.60 32.19
C GLU A 511 7.49 -13.71 31.14
N THR A 512 6.59 -13.59 30.14
CA THR A 512 6.49 -14.57 29.05
C THR A 512 7.76 -14.65 28.23
N GLY A 513 8.33 -13.49 27.85
CA GLY A 513 9.56 -13.41 27.08
C GLY A 513 10.76 -13.97 27.83
N TYR A 514 10.88 -13.71 29.12
CA TYR A 514 11.93 -14.25 29.99
C TYR A 514 11.87 -15.77 30.04
N LYS A 515 10.69 -16.35 30.34
CA LYS A 515 10.50 -17.80 30.44
C LYS A 515 10.92 -18.52 29.15
N ASN A 516 10.43 -18.04 28.01
CA ASN A 516 10.75 -18.63 26.71
C ASN A 516 12.24 -18.46 26.36
N ALA A 517 12.84 -17.32 26.72
CA ALA A 517 14.23 -17.04 26.42
C ALA A 517 15.20 -17.93 27.20
N VAL A 518 14.92 -18.23 28.47
CA VAL A 518 15.75 -19.16 29.27
C VAL A 518 15.79 -20.54 28.61
N GLU A 519 14.63 -21.07 28.20
CA GLU A 519 14.55 -22.38 27.53
C GLU A 519 15.31 -22.39 26.20
N ILE A 520 15.18 -21.33 25.39
CA ILE A 520 15.88 -21.23 24.11
C ILE A 520 17.40 -21.08 24.29
N VAL A 521 17.86 -20.30 25.27
CA VAL A 521 19.28 -20.13 25.57
C VAL A 521 19.89 -21.45 26.02
N GLU A 522 19.20 -22.22 26.86
CA GLU A 522 19.65 -23.55 27.30
C GLU A 522 19.73 -24.53 26.13
N LYS A 523 18.70 -24.57 25.27
CA LYS A 523 18.74 -25.39 24.03
C LYS A 523 19.89 -24.98 23.12
N ALA A 524 20.11 -23.68 22.92
CA ALA A 524 21.21 -23.17 22.09
C ALA A 524 22.58 -23.57 22.66
N GLN A 525 22.75 -23.53 23.98
CA GLN A 525 23.98 -23.96 24.65
C GLN A 525 24.24 -25.45 24.41
N ASN A 526 23.23 -26.31 24.62
CA ASN A 526 23.37 -27.75 24.42
C ASN A 526 23.76 -28.11 22.98
N ILE A 527 23.09 -27.51 21.98
CA ILE A 527 23.41 -27.75 20.57
C ILE A 527 24.83 -27.26 20.23
N LEU A 528 25.25 -26.13 20.80
CA LEU A 528 26.62 -25.62 20.62
C LEU A 528 27.66 -26.57 21.22
N ASP A 529 27.38 -27.18 22.37
CA ASP A 529 28.26 -28.13 23.03
C ASP A 529 28.39 -29.45 22.22
N ASP A 530 27.30 -29.92 21.61
CA ASP A 530 27.33 -31.05 20.67
C ASP A 530 28.13 -30.72 19.39
N PHE A 531 28.00 -29.49 18.89
CA PHE A 531 28.81 -29.00 17.77
C PHE A 531 30.31 -28.97 18.12
N LYS A 532 30.68 -28.48 19.31
CA LYS A 532 32.09 -28.48 19.79
C LYS A 532 32.71 -29.88 19.77
N GLY A 533 31.93 -30.90 20.13
CA GLY A 533 32.39 -32.30 20.15
C GLY A 533 32.59 -32.90 18.75
N SER A 534 31.99 -32.33 17.71
CA SER A 534 31.90 -32.94 16.38
C SER A 534 32.59 -32.15 15.25
N TYR A 535 32.79 -30.83 15.39
CA TYR A 535 33.27 -29.98 14.29
C TYR A 535 34.66 -30.35 13.75
N SER A 536 35.57 -30.83 14.60
CA SER A 536 36.92 -31.22 14.19
C SER A 536 36.91 -32.38 13.17
N ASN A 537 36.00 -33.35 13.37
CA ASN A 537 35.80 -34.44 12.42
C ASN A 537 35.22 -33.94 11.08
N LEU A 538 34.28 -33.00 11.14
CA LEU A 538 33.70 -32.38 9.94
C LEU A 538 34.76 -31.61 9.16
N LEU A 539 35.61 -30.83 9.86
CA LEU A 539 36.75 -30.16 9.25
C LEU A 539 37.67 -31.16 8.57
N ASP A 540 38.07 -32.25 9.22
CA ASP A 540 38.96 -33.25 8.64
C ASP A 540 38.39 -33.88 7.36
N LEU A 541 37.07 -34.10 7.29
CA LEU A 541 36.39 -34.57 6.08
C LEU A 541 36.39 -33.50 4.97
N SER A 542 36.11 -32.24 5.32
CA SER A 542 36.15 -31.12 4.37
C SER A 542 37.53 -30.92 3.74
N PHE A 543 38.59 -31.10 4.52
CA PHE A 543 39.97 -30.99 4.03
C PHE A 543 40.41 -32.17 3.16
N LYS A 544 39.67 -33.28 3.19
CA LYS A 544 39.82 -34.40 2.25
C LYS A 544 39.02 -34.23 0.96
N GLY A 545 38.34 -33.09 0.78
CA GLY A 545 37.61 -32.76 -0.44
C GLY A 545 36.13 -33.17 -0.45
N LEU A 546 35.58 -33.60 0.69
CA LEU A 546 34.15 -33.89 0.82
C LEU A 546 33.39 -32.63 1.21
N TYR A 547 32.29 -32.34 0.53
CA TYR A 547 31.36 -31.32 1.01
C TYR A 547 30.64 -31.84 2.26
N VAL A 548 30.70 -31.07 3.35
CA VAL A 548 30.07 -31.41 4.62
C VAL A 548 29.23 -30.23 5.12
N SER A 549 28.10 -30.51 5.75
CA SER A 549 27.32 -29.53 6.52
C SER A 549 27.15 -30.01 7.96
N SER A 550 26.81 -29.09 8.87
CA SER A 550 26.59 -29.44 10.27
C SER A 550 25.12 -29.29 10.61
N GLU A 551 24.46 -30.42 10.90
CA GLU A 551 23.06 -30.44 11.35
C GLU A 551 22.87 -29.60 12.63
N HIS A 552 23.85 -29.64 13.55
CA HIS A 552 23.82 -28.80 14.77
C HIS A 552 23.78 -27.30 14.45
N LEU A 553 24.52 -26.84 13.44
CA LEU A 553 24.51 -25.42 13.05
C LEU A 553 23.21 -25.04 12.32
N GLU A 554 22.63 -25.95 11.54
CA GLU A 554 21.30 -25.77 10.93
C GLU A 554 20.23 -25.66 12.02
N MET A 555 20.26 -26.54 13.04
CA MET A 555 19.38 -26.47 14.21
C MET A 555 19.53 -25.16 14.99
N LEU A 556 20.77 -24.68 15.21
CA LEU A 556 21.00 -23.39 15.84
C LEU A 556 20.44 -22.24 15.01
N TYR A 557 20.59 -22.30 13.68
CA TYR A 557 20.07 -21.28 12.79
C TYR A 557 18.54 -21.22 12.84
N ASP A 558 17.86 -22.38 12.81
CA ASP A 558 16.41 -22.47 12.92
C ASP A 558 15.92 -21.99 14.29
N LEU A 559 16.61 -22.37 15.38
CA LEU A 559 16.29 -21.92 16.72
C LEU A 559 16.37 -20.38 16.84
N VAL A 560 17.39 -19.76 16.25
CA VAL A 560 17.56 -18.30 16.25
C VAL A 560 16.56 -17.61 15.33
N LYS A 561 16.35 -18.12 14.11
CA LYS A 561 15.53 -17.45 13.08
C LYS A 561 14.04 -17.66 13.27
N MET A 562 13.62 -18.80 13.81
CA MET A 562 12.21 -19.17 13.97
C MET A 562 11.79 -19.08 15.44
N ASN A 563 12.31 -19.96 16.29
CA ASN A 563 11.84 -20.07 17.68
C ASN A 563 12.09 -18.80 18.48
N PHE A 564 13.30 -18.26 18.45
CA PHE A 564 13.61 -17.04 19.21
C PHE A 564 12.78 -15.85 18.73
N VAL A 565 12.64 -15.69 17.41
CA VAL A 565 11.83 -14.60 16.83
C VAL A 565 10.37 -14.70 17.26
N GLN A 566 9.77 -15.88 17.13
CA GLN A 566 8.35 -16.10 17.41
C GLN A 566 8.03 -16.08 18.91
N GLU A 567 8.87 -16.73 19.74
CA GLU A 567 8.56 -16.98 21.14
C GLU A 567 9.13 -15.91 22.08
N VAL A 568 10.27 -15.29 21.73
CA VAL A 568 10.98 -14.33 22.58
C VAL A 568 10.90 -12.93 22.01
N LEU A 569 11.42 -12.69 20.80
CA LEU A 569 11.54 -11.36 20.21
C LEU A 569 10.19 -10.65 20.10
N THR A 570 9.14 -11.40 19.72
CA THR A 570 7.77 -10.87 19.65
C THR A 570 7.29 -10.31 21.00
N ASN A 571 7.66 -10.94 22.11
CA ASN A 571 7.32 -10.46 23.45
C ASN A 571 8.24 -9.32 23.92
N THR A 572 9.55 -9.47 23.74
CA THR A 572 10.55 -8.51 24.22
C THR A 572 10.53 -7.20 23.43
N ALA A 573 10.26 -7.22 22.12
CA ALA A 573 10.08 -6.03 21.30
C ALA A 573 8.83 -5.23 21.72
N VAL A 574 7.73 -5.93 22.05
CA VAL A 574 6.53 -5.27 22.61
C VAL A 574 6.85 -4.70 23.99
N ALA A 575 7.51 -5.46 24.87
CA ALA A 575 7.93 -4.98 26.20
C ALA A 575 8.81 -3.73 26.11
N SER A 576 9.82 -3.71 25.23
CA SER A 576 10.67 -2.54 24.97
C SER A 576 9.85 -1.30 24.57
N ARG A 577 8.90 -1.45 23.63
CA ARG A 577 8.00 -0.35 23.24
C ARG A 577 7.10 0.13 24.39
N LYS A 578 6.57 -0.79 25.20
CA LYS A 578 5.74 -0.48 26.37
C LYS A 578 6.55 0.24 27.45
N ALA A 579 7.77 -0.20 27.74
CA ALA A 579 8.70 0.50 28.63
C ALA A 579 9.00 1.93 28.13
N GLY A 580 9.19 2.09 26.82
CA GLY A 580 9.27 3.38 26.13
C GLY A 580 8.08 4.30 26.43
N THR A 581 6.86 3.78 26.28
CA THR A 581 5.60 4.51 26.52
C THR A 581 5.41 4.87 28.00
N LEU A 582 5.82 3.99 28.92
CA LEU A 582 5.72 4.23 30.36
C LEU A 582 6.65 5.35 30.83
N MET A 583 7.82 5.54 30.20
CA MET A 583 8.70 6.66 30.54
C MET A 583 8.01 8.03 30.43
N ASP A 584 6.96 8.12 29.60
CA ASP A 584 6.19 9.35 29.39
C ASP A 584 4.91 9.43 30.22
N THR A 585 4.30 8.28 30.53
CA THR A 585 2.94 8.21 31.10
C THR A 585 2.89 7.81 32.57
N ILE A 586 3.95 7.18 33.10
CA ILE A 586 3.96 6.68 34.49
C ILE A 586 3.98 7.86 35.49
N PRO A 587 3.16 7.83 36.57
CA PRO A 587 3.07 8.95 37.51
C PRO A 587 4.36 9.15 38.34
N LEU A 588 5.07 8.06 38.64
CA LEU A 588 6.28 8.09 39.47
C LEU A 588 7.53 8.30 38.60
N LYS A 589 8.07 9.53 38.61
CA LYS A 589 9.23 9.89 37.77
C LYS A 589 10.50 9.10 38.07
N GLU A 590 10.67 8.58 39.28
CA GLU A 590 11.81 7.75 39.69
C GLU A 590 11.91 6.43 38.92
N LEU A 591 10.77 5.89 38.46
CA LEU A 591 10.70 4.65 37.67
C LEU A 591 11.25 4.80 36.24
N LYS A 592 11.41 6.04 35.75
CA LYS A 592 11.90 6.29 34.38
C LYS A 592 13.30 5.72 34.15
N SER A 593 14.16 5.73 35.16
CA SER A 593 15.51 5.20 35.05
C SER A 593 15.50 3.68 34.84
N ASP A 594 14.69 2.95 35.61
CA ASP A 594 14.57 1.50 35.49
C ASP A 594 13.88 1.09 34.17
N LEU A 595 12.84 1.81 33.75
CA LEU A 595 12.20 1.62 32.44
C LEU A 595 13.16 1.87 31.26
N LYS A 596 14.01 2.89 31.35
CA LYS A 596 15.03 3.18 30.33
C LYS A 596 16.07 2.05 30.23
N LYS A 597 16.42 1.45 31.37
CA LYS A 597 17.33 0.30 31.41
C LYS A 597 16.68 -0.94 30.82
N ILE A 598 15.45 -1.28 31.22
CA ILE A 598 14.67 -2.37 30.61
C ILE A 598 14.60 -2.21 29.09
N ASP A 599 14.25 -1.02 28.60
CA ASP A 599 14.23 -0.75 27.15
C ASP A 599 15.60 -0.97 26.49
N GLY A 600 16.68 -0.52 27.13
CA GLY A 600 18.05 -0.70 26.63
C GLY A 600 18.51 -2.15 26.58
N ASP A 601 18.20 -2.91 27.63
CA ASP A 601 18.62 -4.29 27.78
C ASP A 601 17.84 -5.20 26.82
N LEU A 602 16.53 -4.98 26.67
CA LEU A 602 15.71 -5.65 25.65
C LEU A 602 16.10 -5.25 24.22
N TYR A 603 16.50 -4.00 23.99
CA TYR A 603 17.04 -3.59 22.69
C TYR A 603 18.37 -4.31 22.41
N ARG A 604 19.29 -4.37 23.38
CA ARG A 604 20.56 -5.11 23.23
C ARG A 604 20.34 -6.59 22.97
N LEU A 605 19.38 -7.21 23.67
CA LEU A 605 18.95 -8.58 23.42
C LEU A 605 18.56 -8.77 21.94
N ALA A 606 17.72 -7.90 21.38
CA ALA A 606 17.35 -7.97 19.97
C ALA A 606 18.60 -7.90 19.06
N GLN A 607 19.55 -6.99 19.34
CA GLN A 607 20.75 -6.85 18.51
C GLN A 607 21.64 -8.12 18.44
N ILE A 608 21.65 -8.94 19.50
CA ILE A 608 22.42 -10.18 19.59
C ILE A 608 21.80 -11.30 18.74
N TRP A 609 20.47 -11.38 18.71
CA TRP A 609 19.74 -12.52 18.13
C TRP A 609 19.13 -12.23 16.75
N GLU A 610 18.83 -10.98 16.44
CA GLU A 610 18.14 -10.59 15.21
C GLU A 610 19.03 -10.73 13.98
N GLN A 611 18.50 -11.29 12.89
CA GLN A 611 19.22 -11.40 11.65
C GLN A 611 19.31 -10.03 10.97
N LYS A 612 20.50 -9.44 10.96
CA LYS A 612 20.77 -8.19 10.26
C LYS A 612 21.15 -8.45 8.81
N THR A 613 20.67 -7.62 7.91
CA THR A 613 21.13 -7.59 6.53
C THR A 613 22.59 -7.14 6.47
N LYS A 614 23.41 -7.87 5.70
CA LYS A 614 24.81 -7.50 5.52
C LYS A 614 24.89 -6.33 4.55
N HIS A 615 25.41 -5.20 5.01
CA HIS A 615 25.65 -4.02 4.18
C HIS A 615 27.13 -3.78 3.99
N TYR A 616 27.52 -3.27 2.81
CA TYR A 616 28.90 -2.94 2.48
C TYR A 616 29.12 -1.42 2.51
N PHE A 617 28.52 -0.74 3.51
CA PHE A 617 28.41 0.72 3.55
C PHE A 617 29.74 1.45 3.31
N LEU A 618 30.79 1.11 4.07
CA LEU A 618 32.11 1.73 3.88
C LEU A 618 32.69 1.50 2.47
N ARG A 619 32.44 0.31 1.90
CA ARG A 619 32.84 0.01 0.52
C ARG A 619 32.02 0.83 -0.48
N TRP A 620 30.72 1.02 -0.25
CA TRP A 620 29.89 1.88 -1.10
C TRP A 620 30.34 3.34 -1.09
N VAL A 621 30.67 3.86 0.10
CA VAL A 621 31.25 5.21 0.25
C VAL A 621 32.59 5.27 -0.49
N MET A 622 33.47 4.28 -0.31
CA MET A 622 34.76 4.23 -1.00
C MET A 622 34.62 4.17 -2.52
N ASN A 623 33.74 3.30 -3.04
CA ASN A 623 33.43 3.20 -4.46
C ASN A 623 32.98 4.56 -5.01
N SER A 624 32.17 5.30 -4.25
CA SER A 624 31.67 6.61 -4.66
C SER A 624 32.75 7.68 -4.66
N VAL A 625 33.63 7.69 -3.64
CA VAL A 625 34.79 8.58 -3.60
C VAL A 625 35.71 8.33 -4.80
N ILE A 626 35.97 7.06 -5.13
CA ILE A 626 36.79 6.69 -6.29
C ILE A 626 36.14 7.14 -7.59
N VAL A 627 34.88 6.78 -7.81
CA VAL A 627 34.14 7.11 -9.05
C VAL A 627 34.00 8.62 -9.21
N ALA A 628 33.47 9.33 -8.20
CA ALA A 628 33.27 10.77 -8.26
C ALA A 628 34.60 11.55 -8.31
N GLY A 629 35.64 11.08 -7.61
CA GLY A 629 36.99 11.66 -7.66
C GLY A 629 37.59 11.58 -9.06
N LEU A 630 37.58 10.39 -9.68
CA LEU A 630 38.12 10.21 -11.02
C LEU A 630 37.31 10.96 -12.07
N VAL A 631 35.97 10.87 -12.03
CA VAL A 631 35.11 11.57 -12.97
C VAL A 631 35.29 13.09 -12.87
N SER A 632 35.31 13.66 -11.67
CA SER A 632 35.49 15.11 -11.49
C SER A 632 36.86 15.60 -11.98
N LEU A 633 37.94 14.89 -11.70
CA LEU A 633 39.29 15.25 -12.15
C LEU A 633 39.44 15.13 -13.67
N ILE A 634 39.03 14.00 -14.25
CA ILE A 634 39.14 13.76 -15.69
C ILE A 634 38.25 14.74 -16.47
N THR A 635 36.99 14.90 -16.06
CA THR A 635 36.05 15.82 -16.70
C THR A 635 36.58 17.26 -16.65
N THR A 636 37.09 17.70 -15.50
CA THR A 636 37.66 19.05 -15.36
C THR A 636 38.88 19.22 -16.27
N ALA A 637 39.80 18.25 -16.30
CA ALA A 637 40.99 18.33 -17.15
C ALA A 637 40.64 18.39 -18.65
N VAL A 638 39.72 17.52 -19.10
CA VAL A 638 39.24 17.49 -20.48
C VAL A 638 38.52 18.78 -20.84
N CYS A 639 37.61 19.26 -19.99
CA CYS A 639 36.88 20.50 -20.22
C CYS A 639 37.80 21.73 -20.18
N ALA A 640 38.79 21.76 -19.29
CA ALA A 640 39.77 22.84 -19.20
C ALA A 640 40.58 22.97 -20.49
N LEU A 641 41.00 21.83 -21.06
CA LEU A 641 41.72 21.78 -22.33
C LEU A 641 40.81 22.16 -23.51
N ALA A 642 39.61 21.60 -23.56
CA ALA A 642 38.67 21.80 -24.67
C ALA A 642 38.10 23.23 -24.70
N ALA A 643 37.85 23.85 -23.54
CA ALA A 643 37.31 25.21 -23.43
C ALA A 643 38.28 26.28 -23.97
N TYR A 644 39.59 26.03 -23.93
CA TYR A 644 40.60 27.03 -24.30
C TYR A 644 40.53 27.43 -25.78
N PRO A 645 40.50 26.50 -26.76
CA PRO A 645 40.22 26.84 -28.15
C PRO A 645 38.90 27.59 -28.36
N PHE A 646 37.81 27.19 -27.68
CA PHE A 646 36.51 27.88 -27.79
C PHE A 646 36.53 29.31 -27.24
N SER A 647 37.45 29.62 -26.32
CA SER A 647 37.65 30.97 -25.78
C SER A 647 38.65 31.80 -26.62
N ARG A 648 39.78 31.21 -27.04
CA ARG A 648 40.91 31.98 -27.62
C ARG A 648 41.10 31.82 -29.12
N MET A 649 40.72 30.70 -29.70
CA MET A 649 41.03 30.38 -31.11
C MET A 649 39.84 30.67 -32.01
N ARG A 650 40.08 30.95 -33.29
CA ARG A 650 39.04 31.13 -34.31
C ARG A 650 39.04 29.90 -35.22
N PHE A 651 37.94 29.16 -35.25
CA PHE A 651 37.76 27.99 -36.10
C PHE A 651 36.30 27.87 -36.52
N TRP A 652 36.05 27.12 -37.61
CA TRP A 652 34.71 26.91 -38.13
C TRP A 652 33.86 26.10 -37.13
N GLY A 653 32.69 26.63 -36.74
CA GLY A 653 31.81 25.99 -35.76
C GLY A 653 32.05 26.38 -34.30
N ARG A 654 32.91 27.36 -33.99
CA ARG A 654 33.19 27.80 -32.60
C ARG A 654 31.93 28.16 -31.78
N GLN A 655 31.01 28.96 -32.33
CA GLN A 655 29.81 29.41 -31.60
C GLN A 655 28.70 28.36 -31.60
N TYR A 656 28.43 27.74 -32.75
CA TYR A 656 27.38 26.73 -32.88
C TYR A 656 27.77 25.38 -32.26
N GLY A 657 29.06 25.03 -32.22
CA GLY A 657 29.55 23.77 -31.69
C GLY A 657 29.33 23.65 -30.18
N ILE A 658 29.65 24.71 -29.41
CA ILE A 658 29.39 24.71 -27.96
C ILE A 658 27.89 24.69 -27.66
N MET A 659 27.09 25.39 -28.47
CA MET A 659 25.64 25.41 -28.32
C MET A 659 25.01 24.06 -28.69
N ALA A 660 25.49 23.39 -29.74
CA ALA A 660 25.06 22.06 -30.14
C ALA A 660 25.35 21.02 -29.04
N LEU A 661 26.54 21.07 -28.43
CA LEU A 661 26.89 20.18 -27.31
C LEU A 661 25.97 20.39 -26.10
N LEU A 662 25.65 21.64 -25.77
CA LEU A 662 24.69 21.95 -24.70
C LEU A 662 23.29 21.40 -25.03
N LEU A 663 22.81 21.61 -26.25
CA LEU A 663 21.49 21.12 -26.69
C LEU A 663 21.40 19.59 -26.64
N ILE A 664 22.44 18.89 -27.08
CA ILE A 664 22.50 17.41 -27.00
C ILE A 664 22.44 16.96 -25.53
N GLN A 665 23.16 17.64 -24.63
CA GLN A 665 23.22 17.25 -23.22
C GLN A 665 21.94 17.61 -22.43
N MET A 666 21.13 18.55 -22.90
CA MET A 666 19.82 18.86 -22.31
C MET A 666 18.80 17.73 -22.52
N PHE A 667 19.10 16.76 -23.39
CA PHE A 667 18.25 15.59 -23.56
C PHE A 667 18.24 14.71 -22.29
N PRO A 668 17.07 14.24 -21.83
CA PRO A 668 16.98 13.54 -20.54
C PRO A 668 17.82 12.26 -20.48
N ALA A 669 18.63 12.12 -19.43
CA ALA A 669 19.58 11.01 -19.28
C ALA A 669 18.94 9.61 -19.29
N ILE A 670 17.70 9.52 -18.80
CA ILE A 670 16.93 8.28 -18.73
C ILE A 670 16.66 7.71 -20.13
N MET A 671 16.53 8.55 -21.16
CA MET A 671 16.17 8.12 -22.51
C MET A 671 17.27 7.29 -23.18
N TYR A 672 18.54 7.58 -22.89
CA TYR A 672 19.67 6.85 -23.45
C TYR A 672 20.25 5.79 -22.50
N MET A 673 19.60 5.56 -21.36
CA MET A 673 20.04 4.57 -20.35
C MET A 673 20.16 3.15 -20.94
N VAL A 674 19.19 2.72 -21.76
CA VAL A 674 19.21 1.41 -22.43
C VAL A 674 20.39 1.29 -23.41
N ALA A 675 20.71 2.38 -24.11
CA ALA A 675 21.84 2.42 -25.04
C ALA A 675 23.18 2.31 -24.29
N ILE A 676 23.34 3.00 -23.17
CA ILE A 676 24.54 2.90 -22.32
C ILE A 676 24.69 1.47 -21.77
N TYR A 677 23.60 0.85 -21.31
CA TYR A 677 23.63 -0.55 -20.86
C TYR A 677 24.12 -1.49 -21.98
N GLY A 678 23.54 -1.38 -23.18
CA GLY A 678 23.96 -2.17 -24.34
C GLY A 678 25.43 -1.94 -24.72
N LEU A 679 25.89 -0.69 -24.68
CA LEU A 679 27.27 -0.31 -24.98
C LEU A 679 28.25 -0.93 -23.97
N LEU A 680 28.01 -0.79 -22.68
CA LEU A 680 28.88 -1.37 -21.64
C LEU A 680 28.85 -2.89 -21.66
N LYS A 681 27.71 -3.51 -21.98
CA LYS A 681 27.62 -4.95 -22.19
C LYS A 681 28.53 -5.41 -23.33
N LEU A 682 28.54 -4.68 -24.45
CA LEU A 682 29.37 -4.99 -25.61
C LEU A 682 30.85 -4.74 -25.33
N ILE A 683 31.21 -3.58 -24.75
CA ILE A 683 32.59 -3.26 -24.39
C ILE A 683 33.13 -4.27 -23.36
N GLY A 684 32.31 -4.70 -22.40
CA GLY A 684 32.68 -5.67 -21.37
C GLY A 684 33.11 -7.04 -21.91
N GLN A 685 32.71 -7.40 -23.14
CA GLN A 685 33.19 -8.62 -23.80
C GLN A 685 34.67 -8.54 -24.18
N PHE A 686 35.18 -7.34 -24.44
CA PHE A 686 36.58 -7.10 -24.86
C PHE A 686 37.43 -6.51 -23.74
N LEU A 687 36.86 -5.62 -22.93
CA LEU A 687 37.49 -4.90 -21.83
C LEU A 687 36.64 -5.06 -20.57
N PRO A 688 36.80 -6.17 -19.80
CA PRO A 688 35.94 -6.48 -18.66
C PRO A 688 35.89 -5.37 -17.60
N PHE A 689 36.98 -4.62 -17.38
CA PHE A 689 37.03 -3.53 -16.41
C PHE A 689 36.19 -2.29 -16.81
N LEU A 690 35.74 -2.20 -18.07
CA LEU A 690 34.80 -1.19 -18.58
C LEU A 690 33.39 -1.78 -18.81
N GLY A 691 33.17 -3.03 -18.44
CA GLY A 691 31.89 -3.73 -18.62
C GLY A 691 30.84 -3.37 -17.58
N LEU A 692 29.72 -4.09 -17.63
CA LEU A 692 28.71 -4.07 -16.56
C LEU A 692 29.29 -4.58 -15.24
N ASP A 693 28.67 -4.17 -14.14
CA ASP A 693 29.07 -4.47 -12.76
C ASP A 693 30.51 -4.07 -12.40
N SER A 694 31.06 -3.06 -13.10
CA SER A 694 32.41 -2.55 -12.85
C SER A 694 32.40 -1.04 -12.55
N LEU A 695 33.28 -0.60 -11.64
CA LEU A 695 33.46 0.83 -11.37
C LEU A 695 34.03 1.58 -12.59
N GLY A 696 34.86 0.91 -13.40
CA GLY A 696 35.43 1.50 -14.62
C GLY A 696 34.36 1.77 -15.68
N GLY A 697 33.43 0.84 -15.89
CA GLY A 697 32.28 1.03 -16.77
C GLY A 697 31.39 2.18 -16.31
N LEU A 698 31.18 2.32 -15.00
CA LEU A 698 30.44 3.44 -14.42
C LEU A 698 31.15 4.78 -14.61
N ILE A 699 32.46 4.85 -14.35
CA ILE A 699 33.28 6.05 -14.60
C ILE A 699 33.16 6.44 -16.08
N PHE A 700 33.33 5.49 -16.98
CA PHE A 700 33.27 5.72 -18.42
C PHE A 700 31.93 6.31 -18.86
N ALA A 701 30.82 5.80 -18.35
CA ALA A 701 29.49 6.34 -18.62
C ALA A 701 29.33 7.79 -18.15
N TYR A 702 29.91 8.15 -17.00
CA TYR A 702 29.80 9.51 -16.45
C TYR A 702 30.70 10.55 -17.13
N LEU A 703 31.77 10.15 -17.82
CA LEU A 703 32.66 11.08 -18.52
C LEU A 703 32.00 11.83 -19.68
N GLY A 704 30.80 11.43 -20.12
CA GLY A 704 30.05 12.12 -21.17
C GLY A 704 29.49 13.50 -20.79
N ASN A 705 29.45 13.83 -19.49
CA ASN A 705 28.84 15.07 -18.98
C ASN A 705 29.81 16.28 -19.03
N ILE A 706 30.17 16.70 -20.25
CA ILE A 706 31.23 17.70 -20.50
C ILE A 706 30.72 19.06 -20.99
N ALA A 707 29.55 19.15 -21.64
CA ALA A 707 29.14 20.36 -22.36
C ALA A 707 28.89 21.55 -21.41
N TYR A 708 28.13 21.32 -20.34
CA TYR A 708 27.85 22.35 -19.33
C TYR A 708 29.14 22.83 -18.63
N ASN A 709 29.99 21.89 -18.21
CA ASN A 709 31.25 22.18 -17.53
C ASN A 709 32.21 22.96 -18.43
N MET A 710 32.33 22.56 -19.70
CA MET A 710 33.14 23.26 -20.70
C MET A 710 32.63 24.69 -20.96
N TYR A 711 31.31 24.89 -21.02
CA TYR A 711 30.70 26.20 -21.20
C TYR A 711 31.03 27.16 -20.05
N LEU A 712 30.94 26.70 -18.80
CA LEU A 712 31.30 27.49 -17.62
C LEU A 712 32.78 27.86 -17.60
N ILE A 713 33.68 26.91 -17.88
CA ILE A 713 35.12 27.17 -17.93
C ILE A 713 35.45 28.15 -19.05
N LYS A 714 34.85 27.99 -20.23
CA LYS A 714 35.01 28.92 -21.36
C LYS A 714 34.57 30.32 -20.97
N GLY A 715 33.42 30.47 -20.33
CA GLY A 715 32.91 31.76 -19.86
C GLY A 715 33.87 32.43 -18.86
N PHE A 716 34.49 31.66 -17.97
CA PHE A 716 35.50 32.18 -17.07
C PHE A 716 36.79 32.57 -17.79
N TYR A 717 37.28 31.75 -18.72
CA TYR A 717 38.44 32.08 -19.55
C TYR A 717 38.24 33.42 -20.27
N ASP A 718 37.04 33.70 -20.78
CA ASP A 718 36.73 34.98 -21.45
C ASP A 718 36.90 36.20 -20.53
N THR A 719 36.86 36.03 -19.20
CA THR A 719 37.09 37.12 -18.24
C THR A 719 38.57 37.40 -17.96
N ILE A 720 39.46 36.47 -18.31
CA ILE A 720 40.90 36.65 -18.14
C ILE A 720 41.42 37.57 -19.27
N PRO A 721 42.09 38.69 -18.95
CA PRO A 721 42.57 39.64 -19.97
C PRO A 721 43.52 38.99 -20.98
N SER A 722 43.27 39.18 -22.28
CA SER A 722 44.09 38.60 -23.35
C SER A 722 45.53 39.12 -23.37
N SER A 723 45.75 40.33 -22.85
CA SER A 723 47.07 40.96 -22.77
C SER A 723 48.09 40.16 -21.97
N LEU A 724 47.66 39.37 -20.97
CA LEU A 724 48.53 38.50 -20.20
C LEU A 724 49.08 37.34 -21.04
N GLU A 725 48.25 36.83 -21.95
CA GLU A 725 48.64 35.75 -22.86
C GLU A 725 49.50 36.28 -24.00
N GLU A 726 49.18 37.46 -24.52
CA GLU A 726 49.98 38.16 -25.53
C GLU A 726 51.39 38.46 -25.01
N ALA A 727 51.52 38.95 -23.77
CA ALA A 727 52.81 39.16 -23.13
C ALA A 727 53.63 37.85 -23.03
N ALA A 728 53.01 36.75 -22.57
CA ALA A 728 53.69 35.46 -22.50
C ALA A 728 54.14 34.94 -23.88
N MET A 729 53.34 35.16 -24.93
CA MET A 729 53.71 34.78 -26.30
C MET A 729 54.84 35.65 -26.87
N ILE A 730 54.91 36.94 -26.49
CA ILE A 730 56.04 37.82 -26.82
C ILE A 730 57.33 37.32 -26.13
N ASP A 731 57.23 36.79 -24.90
CA ASP A 731 58.33 36.15 -24.17
C ASP A 731 58.72 34.76 -24.73
N GLY A 732 58.14 34.34 -25.86
CA GLY A 732 58.46 33.09 -26.56
C GLY A 732 57.69 31.87 -26.08
N ALA A 733 56.67 32.02 -25.23
CA ALA A 733 55.84 30.89 -24.80
C ALA A 733 54.97 30.38 -25.96
N THR A 734 54.92 29.06 -26.14
CA THR A 734 53.95 28.44 -27.06
C THR A 734 52.52 28.62 -26.53
N ARG A 735 51.51 28.44 -27.39
CA ARG A 735 50.09 28.55 -26.95
C ARG A 735 49.74 27.55 -25.85
N PHE A 736 50.28 26.34 -25.90
CA PHE A 736 50.07 25.33 -24.84
C PHE A 736 50.80 25.72 -23.55
N GLN A 737 52.02 26.26 -23.65
CA GLN A 737 52.73 26.79 -22.49
C GLN A 737 51.99 27.98 -21.86
N THR A 738 51.44 28.86 -22.67
CA THR A 738 50.62 30.01 -22.23
C THR A 738 49.35 29.52 -21.53
N PHE A 739 48.65 28.54 -22.11
CA PHE A 739 47.50 27.89 -21.49
C PHE A 739 47.84 27.31 -20.11
N TYR A 740 48.86 26.45 -20.04
CA TYR A 740 49.18 25.70 -18.82
C TYR A 740 49.83 26.59 -17.74
N LYS A 741 50.68 27.55 -18.11
CA LYS A 741 51.43 28.38 -17.15
C LYS A 741 50.73 29.68 -16.76
N ILE A 742 49.82 30.21 -17.59
CA ILE A 742 49.15 31.49 -17.34
C ILE A 742 47.66 31.29 -17.11
N VAL A 743 46.95 30.68 -18.08
CA VAL A 743 45.48 30.61 -18.03
C VAL A 743 44.99 29.65 -16.95
N VAL A 744 45.53 28.44 -16.86
CA VAL A 744 45.10 27.43 -15.87
C VAL A 744 45.28 27.92 -14.41
N PRO A 745 46.43 28.48 -13.99
CA PRO A 745 46.58 29.03 -12.63
C PRO A 745 45.60 30.16 -12.31
N LEU A 746 45.34 31.06 -13.28
CA LEU A 746 44.37 32.15 -13.10
C LEU A 746 42.92 31.65 -13.07
N ALA A 747 42.64 30.53 -13.74
CA ALA A 747 41.35 29.86 -13.76
C ALA A 747 41.12 28.85 -12.62
N LEU A 748 42.07 28.70 -11.70
CA LEU A 748 41.96 27.77 -10.58
C LEU A 748 40.63 27.90 -9.79
N PRO A 749 40.04 29.10 -9.59
CA PRO A 749 38.73 29.22 -8.94
C PRO A 749 37.61 28.49 -9.67
N ILE A 750 37.48 28.65 -11.00
CA ILE A 750 36.41 27.97 -11.75
C ILE A 750 36.69 26.47 -11.86
N LEU A 751 37.94 26.06 -12.05
CA LEU A 751 38.30 24.64 -12.12
C LEU A 751 37.95 23.93 -10.81
N THR A 752 38.20 24.58 -9.67
CA THR A 752 37.81 24.09 -8.35
C THR A 752 36.29 23.93 -8.23
N VAL A 753 35.52 24.92 -8.71
CA VAL A 753 34.05 24.85 -8.73
C VAL A 753 33.57 23.66 -9.56
N ILE A 754 34.14 23.43 -10.74
CA ILE A 754 33.78 22.28 -11.59
C ILE A 754 34.12 20.95 -10.92
N VAL A 755 35.28 20.85 -10.25
CA VAL A 755 35.63 19.63 -9.48
C VAL A 755 34.58 19.36 -8.40
N ILE A 756 34.23 20.37 -7.60
CA ILE A 756 33.26 20.22 -6.51
C ILE A 756 31.88 19.84 -7.04
N LEU A 757 31.36 20.58 -8.04
CA LEU A 757 30.03 20.33 -8.60
C LEU A 757 29.96 18.96 -9.27
N THR A 758 30.99 18.59 -10.04
CA THR A 758 31.03 17.27 -10.70
C THR A 758 31.14 16.16 -9.66
N PHE A 759 31.96 16.33 -8.62
CA PHE A 759 32.08 15.34 -7.55
C PHE A 759 30.74 15.14 -6.83
N ILE A 760 30.09 16.22 -6.38
CA ILE A 760 28.80 16.15 -5.68
C ILE A 760 27.73 15.53 -6.58
N GLY A 761 27.67 15.93 -7.86
CA GLY A 761 26.72 15.38 -8.83
C GLY A 761 26.92 13.88 -9.05
N THR A 762 28.15 13.45 -9.30
CA THR A 762 28.48 12.03 -9.52
C THR A 762 28.32 11.18 -8.25
N PHE A 763 28.66 11.72 -7.08
CA PHE A 763 28.54 11.01 -5.79
C PHE A 763 27.07 10.69 -5.45
N ASN A 764 26.15 11.57 -5.86
CA ASN A 764 24.70 11.40 -5.64
C ASN A 764 23.96 10.79 -6.83
N GLU A 765 24.65 10.42 -7.92
CA GLU A 765 24.02 9.82 -9.09
C GLU A 765 23.58 8.39 -8.79
N PHE A 766 22.29 8.12 -9.03
CA PHE A 766 21.64 6.85 -8.71
C PHE A 766 21.21 6.08 -9.96
N VAL A 767 20.73 6.75 -11.00
CA VAL A 767 19.97 6.13 -12.09
C VAL A 767 20.87 5.23 -12.94
N LEU A 768 22.02 5.75 -13.38
CA LEU A 768 22.98 4.97 -14.16
C LEU A 768 23.71 3.98 -13.27
N ALA A 769 24.04 4.35 -12.02
CA ALA A 769 24.63 3.41 -11.07
C ALA A 769 23.77 2.15 -10.91
N ARG A 770 22.45 2.29 -10.80
CA ARG A 770 21.52 1.17 -10.59
C ARG A 770 21.45 0.19 -11.75
N ILE A 771 21.51 0.66 -12.99
CA ILE A 771 21.44 -0.23 -14.16
C ILE A 771 22.79 -0.87 -14.50
N ILE A 772 23.90 -0.25 -14.08
CA ILE A 772 25.25 -0.73 -14.38
C ILE A 772 25.76 -1.66 -13.29
N LEU A 773 25.57 -1.33 -12.01
CA LEU A 773 26.07 -2.11 -10.87
C LEU A 773 25.02 -3.12 -10.41
N GLN A 774 25.38 -4.40 -10.45
CA GLN A 774 24.47 -5.52 -10.18
C GLN A 774 24.78 -6.19 -8.83
N ASP A 775 26.05 -6.43 -8.52
CA ASP A 775 26.46 -6.97 -7.22
C ASP A 775 26.41 -5.86 -6.16
N VAL A 776 25.70 -6.14 -5.07
CA VAL A 776 25.58 -5.27 -3.90
C VAL A 776 26.94 -4.85 -3.36
N LYS A 777 28.00 -5.67 -3.46
CA LYS A 777 29.37 -5.31 -3.06
C LYS A 777 29.96 -4.16 -3.89
N ASN A 778 29.51 -4.00 -5.13
CA ASN A 778 30.03 -3.02 -6.08
C ASN A 778 29.23 -1.71 -6.10
N TYR A 779 28.11 -1.63 -5.40
CA TYR A 779 27.25 -0.45 -5.35
C TYR A 779 28.01 0.83 -4.96
N THR A 780 27.55 1.96 -5.50
CA THR A 780 27.87 3.29 -4.99
C THR A 780 27.02 3.60 -3.76
N TYR A 781 27.36 4.67 -3.05
CA TYR A 781 26.72 5.15 -1.85
C TYR A 781 25.25 5.47 -2.10
N ALA A 782 24.94 6.23 -3.15
CA ALA A 782 23.56 6.58 -3.47
C ALA A 782 22.68 5.34 -3.73
N LEU A 783 23.22 4.35 -4.44
CA LEU A 783 22.54 3.07 -4.70
C LEU A 783 22.45 2.20 -3.44
N GLY A 784 23.51 2.16 -2.63
CA GLY A 784 23.53 1.44 -1.36
C GLY A 784 22.57 2.03 -0.33
N LEU A 785 22.50 3.36 -0.22
CA LEU A 785 21.57 4.08 0.66
C LEU A 785 20.11 3.73 0.34
N TRP A 786 19.78 3.56 -0.95
CA TRP A 786 18.45 3.14 -1.39
C TRP A 786 18.05 1.76 -0.83
N THR A 787 18.99 0.86 -0.57
CA THR A 787 18.69 -0.47 -0.02
C THR A 787 18.07 -0.43 1.39
N PHE A 788 18.33 0.63 2.15
CA PHE A 788 17.68 0.85 3.46
C PHE A 788 16.22 1.35 3.34
N SER A 789 15.80 1.74 2.13
CA SER A 789 14.46 2.26 1.85
C SER A 789 13.49 1.22 1.28
N THR A 790 13.97 0.03 0.89
CA THR A 790 13.15 -0.93 0.10
C THR A 790 13.11 -2.35 0.69
N GLY A 791 13.04 -2.46 2.01
CA GLY A 791 12.84 -3.72 2.73
C GLY A 791 11.40 -4.25 2.65
N ALA A 792 11.20 -5.52 3.04
CA ALA A 792 9.93 -6.23 2.87
C ALA A 792 8.77 -5.69 3.73
N TYR A 793 9.03 -4.93 4.82
CA TYR A 793 7.97 -4.50 5.73
C TYR A 793 8.10 -3.09 6.33
N GLU A 794 9.22 -2.35 6.18
CA GLU A 794 9.31 -0.91 6.51
C GLU A 794 10.67 -0.35 6.05
N THR A 795 10.77 0.98 5.95
CA THR A 795 12.07 1.66 5.73
C THR A 795 12.82 1.75 7.04
N GLU A 796 14.08 1.33 7.06
CA GLU A 796 14.97 1.38 8.22
C GLU A 796 15.45 2.83 8.48
N TRP A 797 14.55 3.71 8.94
CA TRP A 797 14.80 5.15 9.03
C TRP A 797 16.03 5.51 9.85
N GLY A 798 16.30 4.76 10.93
CA GLY A 798 17.48 4.95 11.77
C GLY A 798 18.79 4.70 10.99
N LEU A 799 18.89 3.56 10.32
CA LEU A 799 20.04 3.20 9.48
C LEU A 799 20.15 4.13 8.26
N PHE A 800 19.04 4.43 7.58
CA PHE A 800 18.99 5.31 6.43
C PHE A 800 19.50 6.72 6.77
N THR A 801 19.04 7.31 7.88
CA THR A 801 19.45 8.66 8.29
C THR A 801 20.88 8.70 8.83
N ALA A 802 21.33 7.65 9.55
CA ALA A 802 22.74 7.52 9.94
C ALA A 802 23.67 7.38 8.72
N ALA A 803 23.26 6.57 7.72
CA ALA A 803 23.97 6.42 6.46
C ALA A 803 23.98 7.71 5.64
N ALA A 804 22.86 8.47 5.65
CA ALA A 804 22.77 9.80 5.04
C ALA A 804 23.82 10.76 5.60
N LEU A 805 23.92 10.85 6.93
CA LEU A 805 24.87 11.72 7.62
C LEU A 805 26.32 11.30 7.41
N LEU A 806 26.63 10.01 7.55
CA LEU A 806 27.98 9.50 7.32
C LEU A 806 28.40 9.71 5.86
N GLY A 807 27.52 9.43 4.90
CA GLY A 807 27.80 9.57 3.48
C GLY A 807 27.94 11.00 2.98
N MET A 808 27.44 11.99 3.72
CA MET A 808 27.70 13.41 3.46
C MET A 808 29.15 13.82 3.75
N THR A 809 29.82 13.10 4.66
CA THR A 809 31.16 13.44 5.18
C THR A 809 32.22 13.66 4.09
N PRO A 810 32.38 12.78 3.08
CA PRO A 810 33.37 12.98 2.02
C PRO A 810 33.14 14.24 1.19
N MET A 811 31.88 14.58 0.90
CA MET A 811 31.53 15.81 0.16
C MET A 811 31.89 17.07 0.96
N VAL A 812 31.61 17.06 2.28
CA VAL A 812 31.97 18.18 3.17
C VAL A 812 33.48 18.34 3.28
N ILE A 813 34.21 17.24 3.46
CA ILE A 813 35.68 17.25 3.52
C ILE A 813 36.25 17.83 2.23
N LEU A 814 35.78 17.36 1.07
CA LEU A 814 36.23 17.87 -0.23
C LEU A 814 35.97 19.37 -0.35
N PHE A 815 34.75 19.82 -0.08
CA PHE A 815 34.39 21.23 -0.16
C PHE A 815 35.29 22.11 0.74
N LEU A 816 35.43 21.75 2.02
CA LEU A 816 36.27 22.50 2.96
C LEU A 816 37.75 22.50 2.55
N SER A 817 38.26 21.38 2.03
CA SER A 817 39.64 21.27 1.57
C SER A 817 39.96 22.16 0.36
N LEU A 818 38.95 22.41 -0.49
CA LEU A 818 39.08 23.16 -1.74
C LEU A 818 38.59 24.62 -1.64
N GLN A 819 37.89 24.99 -0.57
CA GLN A 819 37.31 26.32 -0.36
C GLN A 819 38.32 27.46 -0.54
N LYS A 820 39.58 27.26 -0.13
CA LYS A 820 40.65 28.28 -0.26
C LYS A 820 40.95 28.68 -1.71
N TYR A 821 40.68 27.80 -2.68
CA TYR A 821 40.91 28.07 -4.10
C TYR A 821 39.77 28.83 -4.77
N ILE A 822 38.61 28.96 -4.10
CA ILE A 822 37.42 29.66 -4.62
C ILE A 822 37.51 31.18 -4.40
N VAL A 823 38.46 31.66 -3.58
CA VAL A 823 38.59 33.07 -3.24
C VAL A 823 39.10 33.89 -4.45
N GLY A 824 38.32 34.88 -4.87
CA GLY A 824 38.65 35.77 -5.99
C GLY A 824 39.72 36.81 -5.65
N GLY A 825 40.41 37.32 -6.67
CA GLY A 825 41.39 38.41 -6.54
C GLY A 825 42.72 38.21 -7.28
N LEU A 826 42.97 37.03 -7.86
CA LEU A 826 44.23 36.70 -8.55
C LEU A 826 44.56 37.59 -9.76
N THR A 827 43.57 38.26 -10.36
CA THR A 827 43.73 39.19 -11.49
C THR A 827 43.70 40.67 -11.08
N LYS A 828 43.47 40.99 -9.79
CA LYS A 828 43.44 42.38 -9.32
C LYS A 828 44.85 42.96 -9.36
N GLY A 829 45.05 44.02 -10.16
CA GLY A 829 46.31 44.75 -10.27
C GLY A 829 47.22 44.33 -11.43
N SER A 830 46.89 43.26 -12.17
CA SER A 830 47.70 42.77 -13.29
C SER A 830 47.53 43.59 -14.57
N VAL A 831 46.40 44.29 -14.70
CA VAL A 831 46.12 45.22 -15.81
C VAL A 831 45.57 46.50 -15.21
N LYS A 832 46.07 47.65 -15.65
CA LYS A 832 45.59 48.96 -15.22
C LYS A 832 44.29 49.25 -15.98
N GLY A 833 43.15 49.21 -15.27
CA GLY A 833 41.81 49.39 -15.84
C GLY A 833 40.76 49.52 -14.76
#